data_AF-K7GHK5-F1
#
_entry.id   AF-K7GHK5-F1
#
_cell.length_a   1.000
_cell.length_b   1.000
_cell.length_c   1.000
_cell.angle_alpha   90.00
_cell.angle_beta   90.00
_cell.angle_gamma   90.00
#
_symmetry.space_group_name_H-M   'P 1'
#
loop_
_entity.id
_entity.type
_entity.pdbx_description
1 polymer ?
#
loop_
_entity_poly.entity_id
_entity_poly.type
_entity_poly.pdbx_seq_one_letter_code
_entity_poly.pdbx_strand_id
1 'polypeptide(L)'
;SGRLVGALDAVLDSNARVAPFRILLQVPGSPVYSAIACGATLEEINQHWEWLEQNLLHTLSVFDNKEDIVSFVKGKVKALIAEETSSKLAQQEEDPEKFREALVKFEARFNFPEAEKLITYYSCCCWKGKVPRQGWLYLSINHLCFYSFFLGKELKLLIPWVDVQKLERTSNVFMTDIIRITTSNKERDFSMFLNIDEAFRIMEQLADVTLRRLLDNEIFELDPGLQDPTQITKRVLEARAQNEFFRAFFRLPGKEKLHEVADCSLWTPFSRCHTAGRMYASDSYVCFASKEGGCCNVLIPLREVVSVEKMEDTSLLPNPIIISIRSKMAFQFIELKNRDSLVENLLLRLKQVNASNPVHYNCVDKKETQCSAVGFVSTCVLSDCESQDLGTVASQSEDKNEGEKENSHLLNAEVLRSVFHQSGAESLDFRMSREQIKERLWNDHFAEYGRTVCMFRTEKIRKLVAMGIPESLRGKLWILFSDAMSDLASHPGYYRNLVEVSMGKCCMATEEIERDLHRSLPEHPTFQNETGIAALRRVLTAYAHRNPKIGYCQSMNILTSVLLLYAEEEEAFWLLVAVCERMLPDYFNHRVIGAQVDQSVFEELIKERLPELADHIKDLSTLASISLSWFLTLFLSIMPLESAVNVVDCFFYDGIKAIFQLGLAILEANAVELCNSKDDGHALMILSRFLDHVKNEESPLPPISNQHAFFSDEQEPCPVTEIADLIHDSYEKFGDHSVEQIEHMRYKHRIRVLQSHEDTTKQNVLRVVIPDVSILPEDLEELYDLFKREHLMSCYWQWMGPVIERHDPNRPYAEQYRIDSQQFTNLYELVSPWTCGEHTKVLAERTFRLLDENMDRLIEFKGFASCLDVMYNGEMNEKINMLYRLHIPPALTENERDSQSPLKNPLLSTSRPLVLEKANGDTVDYQKQLKQMLKDLAKEKDAKTEKAMPKMSQREFIQFCKTLYSMFHEDPEENYLYQAIATVTTLLLQIGEVGQRSSSLGSGSDEFTEDLQPEASAQDPVFTDTVKTTHKETQALPVTEGNWIISFEQILASLLTEQSLVNFFEKPLELKPKLENAKLNQYTLKTNGKSSQSLAEPVINTQ
;
A
#
# COMPACT_ATOMS: atom_id res chain seq x y z
N SER A 1 -46.24 2.10 4.77
CA SER A 1 -45.48 3.32 4.40
C SER A 1 -45.23 3.46 2.88
N GLY A 2 -45.39 2.42 2.05
CA GLY A 2 -45.04 2.45 0.61
C GLY A 2 -45.86 3.30 -0.36
N ARG A 3 -46.96 3.95 0.05
CA ARG A 3 -47.76 4.83 -0.84
C ARG A 3 -47.33 6.30 -0.82
N LEU A 4 -46.63 6.75 0.22
CA LEU A 4 -46.06 8.10 0.25
C LEU A 4 -44.73 8.18 -0.52
N VAL A 5 -43.98 7.07 -0.57
CA VAL A 5 -42.68 6.94 -1.24
C VAL A 5 -42.84 7.04 -2.76
N GLY A 6 -43.81 6.36 -3.37
CA GLY A 6 -44.06 6.48 -4.81
C GLY A 6 -44.58 7.86 -5.26
N ALA A 7 -45.22 8.62 -4.38
CA ALA A 7 -45.64 10.00 -4.65
C ALA A 7 -44.51 11.00 -4.40
N LEU A 8 -43.60 10.73 -3.45
CA LEU A 8 -42.38 11.51 -3.24
C LEU A 8 -41.35 11.26 -4.35
N ASP A 9 -41.18 10.03 -4.86
CA ASP A 9 -40.29 9.71 -5.98
C ASP A 9 -40.67 10.49 -7.24
N ALA A 10 -41.97 10.70 -7.49
CA ALA A 10 -42.47 11.52 -8.60
C ALA A 10 -42.29 13.05 -8.37
N VAL A 11 -42.12 13.50 -7.11
CA VAL A 11 -41.97 14.91 -6.73
C VAL A 11 -40.51 15.30 -6.45
N LEU A 12 -39.66 14.32 -6.13
CA LEU A 12 -38.25 14.46 -5.74
C LEU A 12 -37.28 13.92 -6.78
N ASP A 13 -37.76 13.42 -7.92
CA ASP A 13 -36.91 13.13 -9.06
C ASP A 13 -36.15 14.41 -9.45
N SER A 14 -34.83 14.38 -9.25
CA SER A 14 -33.88 15.44 -9.57
C SER A 14 -33.88 15.87 -11.05
N ASN A 15 -34.66 15.20 -11.91
CA ASN A 15 -35.07 15.69 -13.23
C ASN A 15 -35.96 16.95 -13.17
N ALA A 16 -36.44 17.35 -11.98
CA ALA A 16 -37.24 18.55 -11.74
C ALA A 16 -36.42 19.85 -11.56
N ARG A 17 -35.13 19.89 -11.91
CA ARG A 17 -34.59 21.16 -12.42
C ARG A 17 -35.24 21.38 -13.78
N VAL A 18 -36.31 22.17 -13.78
CA VAL A 18 -36.64 22.94 -14.97
C VAL A 18 -35.45 23.85 -15.22
N ALA A 19 -34.51 23.39 -16.06
CA ALA A 19 -33.51 24.26 -16.66
C ALA A 19 -34.24 25.55 -17.09
N PRO A 20 -33.75 26.74 -16.69
CA PRO A 20 -34.47 27.99 -16.90
C PRO A 20 -34.80 28.20 -18.39
N PHE A 21 -34.01 27.59 -19.27
CA PHE A 21 -34.23 27.57 -20.71
C PHE A 21 -34.36 26.14 -21.24
N ARG A 22 -35.32 25.93 -22.15
CA ARG A 22 -35.62 24.62 -22.75
C ARG A 22 -36.01 24.79 -24.21
N ILE A 23 -35.58 23.84 -25.04
CA ILE A 23 -36.10 23.66 -26.40
C ILE A 23 -37.12 22.53 -26.36
N LEU A 24 -38.36 22.84 -26.70
CA LEU A 24 -39.47 21.89 -26.69
C LEU A 24 -39.87 21.53 -28.12
N LEU A 25 -39.92 20.23 -28.39
CA LEU A 25 -40.53 19.69 -29.60
C LEU A 25 -42.04 19.57 -29.37
N GLN A 26 -42.81 20.33 -30.16
CA GLN A 26 -44.27 20.26 -30.18
C GLN A 26 -44.75 19.73 -31.54
N VAL A 27 -45.61 18.71 -31.49
CA VAL A 27 -46.29 18.20 -32.69
C VAL A 27 -47.57 18.98 -32.92
N PRO A 28 -47.84 19.50 -34.13
CA PRO A 28 -49.11 20.16 -34.43
C PRO A 28 -50.29 19.21 -34.20
N GLY A 29 -51.09 19.49 -33.17
CA GLY A 29 -52.26 18.69 -32.77
C GLY A 29 -52.08 17.83 -31.51
N SER A 30 -50.87 17.72 -30.95
CA SER A 30 -50.62 17.03 -29.67
C SER A 30 -50.58 18.02 -28.50
N PRO A 31 -51.26 17.74 -27.37
CA PRO A 31 -51.13 18.53 -26.15
C PRO A 31 -49.81 18.27 -25.39
N VAL A 32 -48.99 17.30 -25.85
CA VAL A 32 -47.79 16.85 -25.17
C VAL A 32 -46.54 17.45 -25.82
N TYR A 33 -45.70 18.09 -24.99
CA TYR A 33 -44.40 18.63 -25.37
C TYR A 33 -43.30 17.65 -24.94
N SER A 34 -42.29 17.45 -25.79
CA SER A 34 -41.07 16.71 -25.40
C SER A 34 -39.89 17.69 -25.33
N ALA A 35 -39.21 17.76 -24.19
CA ALA A 35 -37.96 18.52 -24.10
C ALA A 35 -36.87 17.80 -24.89
N ILE A 36 -36.20 18.53 -25.80
CA ILE A 36 -35.12 17.98 -26.64
C ILE A 36 -33.77 18.64 -26.36
N ALA A 37 -33.75 19.78 -25.68
CA ALA A 37 -32.54 20.38 -25.09
C ALA A 37 -32.92 21.24 -23.87
N CYS A 38 -31.98 21.41 -22.95
CA CYS A 38 -32.11 22.18 -21.72
C CYS A 38 -30.81 22.98 -21.52
N GLY A 39 -30.89 24.22 -21.03
CA GLY A 39 -29.73 25.09 -20.81
C GLY A 39 -29.85 25.84 -19.48
N ALA A 40 -28.72 26.00 -18.80
CA ALA A 40 -28.60 26.78 -17.57
C ALA A 40 -28.50 28.29 -17.86
N THR A 41 -27.99 28.67 -19.03
CA THR A 41 -27.88 30.07 -19.49
C THR A 41 -28.58 30.29 -20.85
N LEU A 42 -28.83 31.56 -21.17
CA LEU A 42 -29.41 31.94 -22.46
C LEU A 42 -28.41 31.73 -23.61
N GLU A 43 -27.11 31.95 -23.39
CA GLU A 43 -26.10 31.66 -24.43
C GLU A 43 -26.07 30.17 -24.79
N GLU A 44 -26.10 29.29 -23.78
CA GLU A 44 -26.07 27.84 -23.97
C GLU A 44 -27.29 27.34 -24.77
N ILE A 45 -28.50 27.79 -24.42
CA ILE A 45 -29.71 27.36 -25.15
C ILE A 45 -29.74 27.86 -26.59
N ASN A 46 -29.17 29.04 -26.86
CA ASN A 46 -29.07 29.59 -28.21
C ASN A 46 -28.09 28.78 -29.07
N GLN A 47 -26.96 28.34 -28.51
CA GLN A 47 -26.05 27.42 -29.20
C GLN A 47 -26.73 26.09 -29.55
N HIS A 48 -27.51 25.52 -28.63
CA HIS A 48 -28.29 24.31 -28.91
C HIS A 48 -29.34 24.53 -30.01
N TRP A 49 -29.95 25.72 -30.07
CA TRP A 49 -30.92 26.07 -31.12
C TRP A 49 -30.25 26.23 -32.48
N GLU A 50 -29.13 26.97 -32.56
CA GLU A 50 -28.34 27.14 -33.79
C GLU A 50 -27.87 25.80 -34.34
N TRP A 51 -27.42 24.90 -33.46
CA TRP A 51 -27.03 23.55 -33.86
C TRP A 51 -28.21 22.76 -34.46
N LEU A 52 -29.39 22.80 -33.83
CA LEU A 52 -30.59 22.13 -34.35
C LEU A 52 -31.03 22.70 -35.69
N GLU A 53 -30.92 24.02 -35.87
CA GLU A 53 -31.25 24.71 -37.12
C GLU A 53 -30.33 24.29 -38.26
N GLN A 54 -29.02 24.26 -38.02
CA GLN A 54 -28.02 23.90 -39.03
C GLN A 54 -28.07 22.40 -39.37
N ASN A 55 -28.23 21.52 -38.37
CA ASN A 55 -28.00 20.09 -38.54
C ASN A 55 -29.27 19.25 -38.70
N LEU A 56 -30.42 19.75 -38.25
CA LEU A 56 -31.63 18.92 -38.10
C LEU A 56 -32.83 19.50 -38.84
N LEU A 57 -33.08 20.82 -38.79
CA LEU A 57 -34.27 21.44 -39.37
C LEU A 57 -34.41 21.21 -40.88
N HIS A 58 -33.30 21.26 -41.63
CA HIS A 58 -33.32 21.06 -43.09
C HIS A 58 -33.80 19.65 -43.48
N THR A 59 -33.46 18.65 -42.66
CA THR A 59 -33.77 17.22 -42.88
C THR A 59 -35.22 16.88 -42.53
N LEU A 60 -35.88 17.70 -41.68
CA LEU A 60 -37.27 17.46 -41.29
C LEU A 60 -38.26 17.62 -42.45
N SER A 61 -37.89 18.42 -43.46
CA SER A 61 -38.71 18.65 -44.66
C SER A 61 -38.88 17.41 -45.55
N VAL A 62 -38.07 16.37 -45.33
CA VAL A 62 -38.06 15.12 -46.12
C VAL A 62 -39.12 14.13 -45.65
N PHE A 63 -39.67 14.31 -44.44
CA PHE A 63 -40.62 13.38 -43.85
C PHE A 63 -42.06 13.84 -44.09
N ASP A 64 -42.87 12.98 -44.73
CA ASP A 64 -44.29 13.25 -44.98
C ASP A 64 -45.18 12.96 -43.75
N ASN A 65 -44.71 12.10 -42.85
CA ASN A 65 -45.43 11.68 -41.64
C ASN A 65 -44.88 12.38 -40.39
N LYS A 66 -45.78 13.01 -39.65
CA LYS A 66 -45.47 13.79 -38.44
C LYS A 66 -44.97 12.93 -37.28
N GLU A 67 -45.36 11.66 -37.19
CA GLU A 67 -44.84 10.73 -36.18
C GLU A 67 -43.40 10.31 -36.50
N ASP A 68 -43.07 10.16 -37.77
CA ASP A 68 -41.72 9.82 -38.23
C ASP A 68 -40.74 10.97 -38.00
N ILE A 69 -41.19 12.22 -38.15
CA ILE A 69 -40.41 13.42 -37.74
C ILE A 69 -40.05 13.34 -36.26
N VAL A 70 -41.01 13.02 -35.39
CA VAL A 70 -40.78 12.95 -33.94
C VAL A 70 -39.84 11.82 -33.58
N SER A 71 -40.04 10.65 -34.19
CA SER A 71 -39.18 9.49 -34.00
C SER A 71 -37.75 9.75 -34.49
N PHE A 72 -37.60 10.42 -35.63
CA PHE A 72 -36.32 10.80 -36.21
C PHE A 72 -35.59 11.84 -35.34
N VAL A 73 -36.26 12.92 -34.92
CA VAL A 73 -35.67 13.95 -34.05
C VAL A 73 -35.24 13.33 -32.72
N LYS A 74 -36.12 12.55 -32.07
CA LYS A 74 -35.78 11.84 -30.83
C LYS A 74 -34.64 10.84 -31.05
N GLY A 75 -34.64 10.11 -32.15
CA GLY A 75 -33.61 9.15 -32.52
C GLY A 75 -32.26 9.81 -32.76
N LYS A 76 -32.21 10.94 -33.47
CA LYS A 76 -30.95 11.65 -33.75
C LYS A 76 -30.38 12.38 -32.56
N VAL A 77 -31.21 13.04 -31.75
CA VAL A 77 -30.77 13.63 -30.48
C VAL A 77 -30.23 12.54 -29.55
N LYS A 78 -30.91 11.39 -29.46
CA LYS A 78 -30.40 10.23 -28.70
C LYS A 78 -29.09 9.66 -29.26
N ALA A 79 -28.95 9.60 -30.59
CA ALA A 79 -27.73 9.11 -31.24
C ALA A 79 -26.53 10.03 -31.00
N LEU A 80 -26.71 11.35 -31.02
CA LEU A 80 -25.66 12.32 -30.73
C LEU A 80 -25.20 12.27 -29.27
N ILE A 81 -26.14 12.18 -28.33
CA ILE A 81 -25.82 11.93 -26.92
C ILE A 81 -25.02 10.63 -26.78
N ALA A 82 -25.35 9.58 -27.56
CA ALA A 82 -24.63 8.31 -27.55
C ALA A 82 -23.24 8.37 -28.22
N GLU A 83 -23.02 9.27 -29.18
CA GLU A 83 -21.77 9.42 -29.95
C GLU A 83 -20.75 10.32 -29.21
N GLU A 84 -21.20 11.34 -28.49
CA GLU A 84 -20.37 12.31 -27.76
C GLU A 84 -19.83 11.76 -26.42
N THR A 85 -20.48 10.76 -25.82
CA THR A 85 -20.10 10.16 -24.52
C THR A 85 -19.81 8.65 -24.62
N SER A 86 -19.27 8.19 -25.76
CA SER A 86 -18.88 6.79 -25.99
C SER A 86 -17.66 6.36 -25.15
N SER A 87 -17.82 6.33 -23.82
CA SER A 87 -16.92 5.61 -22.94
C SER A 87 -17.20 4.11 -23.06
N LYS A 88 -16.19 3.33 -23.45
CA LYS A 88 -16.23 1.86 -23.50
C LYS A 88 -16.65 1.22 -22.15
N LEU A 89 -16.58 1.98 -21.04
CA LEU A 89 -16.97 1.56 -19.69
C LEU A 89 -18.48 1.29 -19.56
N ALA A 90 -19.33 2.15 -20.13
CA ALA A 90 -20.78 2.01 -19.99
C ALA A 90 -21.34 0.77 -20.70
N GLN A 91 -20.67 0.29 -21.77
CA GLN A 91 -21.09 -0.91 -22.51
C GLN A 91 -21.01 -2.20 -21.67
N GLN A 92 -20.28 -2.17 -20.55
CA GLN A 92 -20.08 -3.31 -19.66
C GLN A 92 -21.05 -3.32 -18.47
N GLU A 93 -21.93 -2.34 -18.32
CA GLU A 93 -22.90 -2.30 -17.22
C GLU A 93 -24.23 -2.95 -17.59
N GLU A 94 -25.01 -3.39 -16.60
CA GLU A 94 -26.34 -4.00 -16.83
C GLU A 94 -27.32 -3.02 -17.49
N ASP A 95 -27.19 -1.72 -17.17
CA ASP A 95 -27.94 -0.63 -17.78
C ASP A 95 -26.98 0.47 -18.28
N PRO A 96 -26.44 0.32 -19.50
CA PRO A 96 -25.49 1.26 -20.09
C PRO A 96 -26.00 2.69 -20.21
N GLU A 97 -27.33 2.88 -20.37
CA GLU A 97 -27.93 4.19 -20.55
C GLU A 97 -27.94 4.97 -19.23
N LYS A 98 -28.45 4.34 -18.14
CA LYS A 98 -28.49 5.00 -16.83
C LYS A 98 -27.10 5.25 -16.27
N PHE A 99 -26.15 4.34 -16.49
CA PHE A 99 -24.76 4.55 -16.06
C PHE A 99 -24.12 5.74 -16.79
N ARG A 100 -24.38 5.91 -18.08
CA ARG A 100 -23.89 7.07 -18.85
C ARG A 100 -24.44 8.39 -18.31
N GLU A 101 -25.73 8.44 -17.98
CA GLU A 101 -26.31 9.63 -17.33
C GLU A 101 -25.67 9.93 -15.97
N ALA A 102 -25.39 8.89 -15.18
CA ALA A 102 -24.72 9.03 -13.89
C ALA A 102 -23.28 9.54 -14.05
N LEU A 103 -22.56 9.07 -15.09
CA LEU A 103 -21.21 9.52 -15.40
C LEU A 103 -21.16 11.01 -15.76
N VAL A 104 -22.04 11.48 -16.66
CA VAL A 104 -22.11 12.92 -17.00
C VAL A 104 -22.44 13.76 -15.77
N LYS A 105 -23.38 13.29 -14.93
CA LYS A 105 -23.71 13.96 -13.66
C LYS A 105 -22.51 13.97 -12.70
N PHE A 106 -21.73 12.90 -12.64
CA PHE A 106 -20.52 12.81 -11.82
C PHE A 106 -19.46 13.80 -12.29
N GLU A 107 -19.12 13.80 -13.58
CA GLU A 107 -18.12 14.69 -14.17
C GLU A 107 -18.50 16.17 -13.97
N ALA A 108 -19.75 16.54 -14.30
CA ALA A 108 -20.23 17.91 -14.14
C ALA A 108 -20.28 18.39 -12.68
N ARG A 109 -20.52 17.48 -11.72
CA ARG A 109 -20.65 17.85 -10.30
C ARG A 109 -19.32 17.91 -9.59
N PHE A 110 -18.38 17.02 -9.90
CA PHE A 110 -17.14 16.86 -9.13
C PHE A 110 -15.90 17.42 -9.82
N ASN A 111 -15.91 17.59 -11.16
CA ASN A 111 -14.84 18.20 -11.94
C ASN A 111 -13.46 17.56 -11.72
N PHE A 112 -13.42 16.23 -11.71
CA PHE A 112 -12.17 15.49 -11.60
C PHE A 112 -11.40 15.43 -12.92
N PRO A 113 -10.08 15.15 -12.90
CA PRO A 113 -9.33 14.80 -14.09
C PRO A 113 -9.89 13.52 -14.75
N GLU A 114 -9.72 13.38 -16.08
CA GLU A 114 -10.16 12.19 -16.85
C GLU A 114 -9.61 10.85 -16.32
N ALA A 115 -8.52 10.88 -15.55
CA ALA A 115 -7.96 9.69 -14.91
C ALA A 115 -8.84 9.14 -13.78
N GLU A 116 -9.69 9.96 -13.15
CA GLU A 116 -10.63 9.53 -12.12
C GLU A 116 -11.89 8.95 -12.77
N LYS A 117 -12.03 7.63 -12.73
CA LYS A 117 -13.19 6.93 -13.33
C LYS A 117 -14.25 6.59 -12.29
N LEU A 118 -15.51 6.78 -12.67
CA LEU A 118 -16.66 6.28 -11.92
C LEU A 118 -16.71 4.75 -12.05
N ILE A 119 -16.85 4.06 -10.91
CA ILE A 119 -16.98 2.60 -10.84
C ILE A 119 -18.44 2.19 -10.74
N THR A 120 -19.18 2.79 -9.81
CA THR A 120 -20.61 2.50 -9.60
C THR A 120 -21.29 3.65 -8.86
N TYR A 121 -22.61 3.63 -8.80
CA TYR A 121 -23.41 4.63 -8.09
C TYR A 121 -24.65 4.01 -7.46
N TYR A 122 -25.08 4.57 -6.33
CA TYR A 122 -26.23 4.11 -5.57
C TYR A 122 -27.13 5.28 -5.17
N SER A 123 -28.44 5.08 -5.24
CA SER A 123 -29.39 5.98 -4.59
C SER A 123 -29.40 5.70 -3.09
N CYS A 124 -29.24 6.74 -2.27
CA CYS A 124 -29.26 6.62 -0.81
C CYS A 124 -29.55 7.96 -0.13
N CYS A 125 -29.71 7.92 1.18
CA CYS A 125 -29.86 9.10 2.03
C CYS A 125 -28.60 9.29 2.89
N CYS A 126 -28.00 10.49 2.83
CA CYS A 126 -26.95 10.90 3.76
C CYS A 126 -27.55 11.68 4.93
N TRP A 127 -27.13 11.36 6.14
CA TRP A 127 -27.63 11.98 7.36
C TRP A 127 -26.71 13.08 7.88
N LYS A 128 -27.31 14.23 8.21
CA LYS A 128 -26.66 15.29 9.00
C LYS A 128 -27.47 15.50 10.28
N GLY A 129 -27.05 14.86 11.37
CA GLY A 129 -27.88 14.75 12.56
C GLY A 129 -29.15 13.94 12.27
N LYS A 130 -30.33 14.45 12.62
CA LYS A 130 -31.62 13.76 12.40
C LYS A 130 -32.27 14.06 11.04
N VAL A 131 -31.59 14.76 10.14
CA VAL A 131 -32.17 15.18 8.85
C VAL A 131 -31.60 14.31 7.73
N PRO A 132 -32.42 13.45 7.09
CA PRO A 132 -32.01 12.70 5.92
C PRO A 132 -31.98 13.62 4.70
N ARG A 133 -30.92 13.52 3.91
CA ARG A 133 -30.80 14.18 2.61
C ARG A 133 -30.71 13.11 1.55
N GLN A 134 -31.80 12.92 0.81
CA GLN A 134 -31.84 11.98 -0.31
C GLN A 134 -30.92 12.48 -1.43
N GLY A 135 -30.15 11.57 -1.99
CA GLY A 135 -29.18 11.89 -3.02
C GLY A 135 -28.60 10.67 -3.70
N TRP A 136 -27.43 10.87 -4.28
CA TRP A 136 -26.70 9.86 -5.03
C TRP A 136 -25.29 9.74 -4.49
N LEU A 137 -24.90 8.52 -4.17
CA LEU A 137 -23.55 8.12 -3.82
C LEU A 137 -22.85 7.62 -5.10
N TYR A 138 -21.73 8.23 -5.44
CA TYR A 138 -20.87 7.87 -6.55
C TYR A 138 -19.57 7.32 -5.99
N LEU A 139 -19.19 6.12 -6.39
CA LEU A 139 -17.95 5.47 -5.99
C LEU A 139 -17.01 5.49 -7.20
N SER A 140 -15.91 6.23 -7.09
CA SER A 140 -14.85 6.26 -8.08
C SER A 140 -13.63 5.48 -7.57
N ILE A 141 -12.60 5.40 -8.42
CA ILE A 141 -11.38 4.66 -8.08
C ILE A 141 -10.77 5.14 -6.76
N ASN A 142 -10.64 6.46 -6.56
CA ASN A 142 -9.94 7.03 -5.40
C ASN A 142 -10.86 7.70 -4.39
N HIS A 143 -12.13 7.91 -4.73
CA HIS A 143 -13.04 8.72 -3.92
C HIS A 143 -14.43 8.11 -3.74
N LEU A 144 -14.99 8.40 -2.57
CA LEU A 144 -16.40 8.34 -2.29
C LEU A 144 -16.99 9.76 -2.40
N CYS A 145 -17.98 9.90 -3.27
CA CYS A 145 -18.59 11.18 -3.59
C CYS A 145 -20.09 11.12 -3.33
N PHE A 146 -20.67 12.09 -2.63
CA PHE A 146 -22.11 12.17 -2.44
C PHE A 146 -22.67 13.52 -2.85
N TYR A 147 -23.80 13.49 -3.55
CA TYR A 147 -24.51 14.69 -3.96
C TYR A 147 -25.98 14.62 -3.57
N SER A 148 -26.46 15.67 -2.92
CA SER A 148 -27.88 15.90 -2.65
C SER A 148 -28.22 17.38 -2.86
N PHE A 149 -29.41 17.64 -3.38
CA PHE A 149 -29.99 18.97 -3.44
C PHE A 149 -31.37 18.93 -2.78
N PHE A 150 -31.49 19.49 -1.58
CA PHE A 150 -32.72 19.42 -0.79
C PHE A 150 -33.08 20.81 -0.25
N LEU A 151 -34.30 21.28 -0.54
CA LEU A 151 -34.84 22.58 -0.13
C LEU A 151 -33.93 23.77 -0.49
N GLY A 152 -33.41 23.80 -1.72
CA GLY A 152 -32.51 24.87 -2.18
C GLY A 152 -31.10 24.82 -1.60
N LYS A 153 -30.78 23.81 -0.76
CA LYS A 153 -29.44 23.60 -0.20
C LYS A 153 -28.76 22.44 -0.88
N GLU A 154 -27.66 22.73 -1.53
CA GLU A 154 -26.74 21.75 -2.08
C GLU A 154 -25.85 21.14 -0.99
N LEU A 155 -25.67 19.83 -1.04
CA LEU A 155 -24.71 19.09 -0.24
C LEU A 155 -23.84 18.28 -1.20
N LYS A 156 -22.57 18.67 -1.29
CA LYS A 156 -21.52 17.95 -2.00
C LYS A 156 -20.53 17.42 -0.97
N LEU A 157 -20.34 16.10 -0.93
CA LEU A 157 -19.33 15.44 -0.10
C LEU A 157 -18.31 14.78 -1.01
N LEU A 158 -17.04 14.96 -0.66
CA LEU A 158 -15.89 14.37 -1.32
C LEU A 158 -15.00 13.76 -0.24
N ILE A 159 -14.88 12.44 -0.22
CA ILE A 159 -14.08 11.71 0.77
C ILE A 159 -13.11 10.81 0.00
N PRO A 160 -11.80 11.09 0.00
CA PRO A 160 -10.80 10.15 -0.49
C PRO A 160 -10.85 8.85 0.30
N TRP A 161 -10.65 7.70 -0.35
CA TRP A 161 -10.61 6.42 0.37
C TRP A 161 -9.49 6.37 1.42
N VAL A 162 -8.38 7.07 1.17
CA VAL A 162 -7.27 7.19 2.15
C VAL A 162 -7.61 7.97 3.40
N ASP A 163 -8.69 8.75 3.40
CA ASP A 163 -9.15 9.50 4.58
C ASP A 163 -10.16 8.69 5.41
N VAL A 164 -10.56 7.50 4.93
CA VAL A 164 -11.49 6.60 5.63
C VAL A 164 -10.74 5.82 6.70
N GLN A 165 -11.12 6.04 7.96
CA GLN A 165 -10.57 5.33 9.12
C GLN A 165 -11.40 4.11 9.51
N LYS A 166 -12.72 4.21 9.33
CA LYS A 166 -13.66 3.15 9.69
C LYS A 166 -14.80 3.09 8.71
N LEU A 167 -15.16 1.88 8.32
CA LEU A 167 -16.32 1.57 7.50
C LEU A 167 -17.12 0.47 8.20
N GLU A 168 -18.36 0.76 8.58
CA GLU A 168 -19.17 -0.16 9.39
C GLU A 168 -20.62 -0.21 8.95
N ARG A 169 -21.22 -1.39 9.13
CA ARG A 169 -22.68 -1.54 9.10
C ARG A 169 -23.19 -1.38 10.52
N THR A 170 -24.13 -0.47 10.68
CA THR A 170 -24.74 -0.19 11.97
C THR A 170 -26.26 -0.21 11.84
N SER A 171 -26.92 -0.44 12.97
CA SER A 171 -28.36 -0.28 13.12
C SER A 171 -28.61 0.58 14.34
N ASN A 172 -29.62 1.44 14.30
CA ASN A 172 -30.07 2.19 15.47
C ASN A 172 -31.57 1.95 15.71
N VAL A 173 -32.08 2.43 16.84
CA VAL A 173 -33.48 2.20 17.25
C VAL A 173 -34.51 2.66 16.19
N PHE A 174 -34.13 3.62 15.34
CA PHE A 174 -35.02 4.21 14.34
C PHE A 174 -34.82 3.65 12.92
N MET A 175 -33.71 2.95 12.65
CA MET A 175 -33.32 2.52 11.32
C MET A 175 -32.48 1.24 11.38
N THR A 176 -32.89 0.27 10.57
CA THR A 176 -32.05 -0.88 10.21
C THR A 176 -31.21 -0.50 8.98
N ASP A 177 -30.02 -1.09 8.84
CA ASP A 177 -29.21 -1.04 7.61
C ASP A 177 -28.62 0.34 7.27
N ILE A 178 -27.70 0.82 8.13
CA ILE A 178 -26.90 2.03 7.90
C ILE A 178 -25.45 1.66 7.58
N ILE A 179 -24.88 2.30 6.56
CA ILE A 179 -23.43 2.33 6.34
C ILE A 179 -22.88 3.60 7.01
N ARG A 180 -22.03 3.43 8.03
CA ARG A 180 -21.32 4.51 8.70
C ARG A 180 -19.89 4.60 8.18
N ILE A 181 -19.49 5.81 7.81
CA ILE A 181 -18.13 6.14 7.39
C ILE A 181 -17.55 7.13 8.40
N THR A 182 -16.42 6.76 8.99
CA THR A 182 -15.67 7.61 9.93
C THR A 182 -14.38 8.07 9.26
N THR A 183 -14.17 9.38 9.23
CA THR A 183 -12.89 10.03 8.91
C THR A 183 -12.36 10.72 10.17
N SER A 184 -11.10 11.16 10.15
CA SER A 184 -10.44 11.81 11.31
C SER A 184 -11.25 12.92 11.97
N ASN A 185 -12.04 13.66 11.17
CA ASN A 185 -12.79 14.81 11.64
C ASN A 185 -14.29 14.58 11.79
N LYS A 186 -14.87 13.58 11.10
CA LYS A 186 -16.32 13.50 10.84
C LYS A 186 -16.82 12.07 10.65
N GLU A 187 -17.98 11.79 11.22
CA GLU A 187 -18.77 10.60 10.90
C GLU A 187 -19.93 10.93 9.95
N ARG A 188 -20.24 10.03 9.02
CA ARG A 188 -21.33 10.16 8.05
C ARG A 188 -22.09 8.85 7.93
N ASP A 189 -23.41 8.95 8.13
CA ASP A 189 -24.33 7.82 8.01
C ASP A 189 -25.06 7.86 6.68
N PHE A 190 -25.09 6.72 5.99
CA PHE A 190 -25.83 6.49 4.75
C PHE A 190 -26.83 5.37 4.93
N SER A 191 -28.02 5.50 4.36
CA SER A 191 -29.12 4.53 4.51
C SER A 191 -30.01 4.50 3.28
N MET A 192 -31.05 3.65 3.29
CA MET A 192 -32.05 3.54 2.21
C MET A 192 -31.45 3.10 0.87
N PHE A 193 -30.44 2.22 0.92
CA PHE A 193 -29.92 1.55 -0.26
C PHE A 193 -30.91 0.50 -0.78
N LEU A 194 -30.98 0.31 -2.09
CA LEU A 194 -31.73 -0.79 -2.69
C LEU A 194 -31.06 -2.15 -2.40
N ASN A 195 -29.73 -2.18 -2.49
CA ASN A 195 -28.89 -3.33 -2.17
C ASN A 195 -27.71 -2.87 -1.30
N ILE A 196 -27.90 -2.86 0.02
CA ILE A 196 -26.86 -2.42 0.96
C ILE A 196 -25.68 -3.39 1.00
N ASP A 197 -25.90 -4.70 0.81
CA ASP A 197 -24.84 -5.71 0.87
C ASP A 197 -23.84 -5.55 -0.26
N GLU A 198 -24.33 -5.26 -1.47
CA GLU A 198 -23.49 -4.97 -2.63
C GLU A 198 -22.77 -3.64 -2.48
N ALA A 199 -23.49 -2.58 -2.09
CA ALA A 199 -22.89 -1.26 -1.88
C ALA A 199 -21.76 -1.32 -0.85
N PHE A 200 -22.00 -1.96 0.29
CA PHE A 200 -21.00 -2.10 1.35
C PHE A 200 -19.78 -2.90 0.90
N ARG A 201 -19.97 -4.05 0.23
CA ARG A 201 -18.86 -4.86 -0.30
C ARG A 201 -18.00 -4.10 -1.30
N ILE A 202 -18.60 -3.35 -2.22
CA ILE A 202 -17.83 -2.54 -3.19
C ILE A 202 -17.08 -1.41 -2.49
N MET A 203 -17.67 -0.78 -1.47
CA MET A 203 -16.99 0.25 -0.67
C MET A 203 -15.79 -0.31 0.10
N GLU A 204 -15.92 -1.48 0.73
CA GLU A 204 -14.81 -2.16 1.40
C GLU A 204 -13.68 -2.51 0.42
N GLN A 205 -14.03 -3.05 -0.74
CA GLN A 205 -13.05 -3.40 -1.78
C GLN A 205 -12.32 -2.18 -2.32
N LEU A 206 -13.03 -1.09 -2.63
CA LEU A 206 -12.39 0.15 -3.09
C LEU A 206 -11.50 0.78 -2.04
N ALA A 207 -11.93 0.78 -0.77
CA ALA A 207 -11.12 1.25 0.34
C ALA A 207 -9.85 0.40 0.49
N ASP A 208 -9.98 -0.93 0.54
CA ASP A 208 -8.86 -1.87 0.64
C ASP A 208 -7.87 -1.73 -0.53
N VAL A 209 -8.34 -1.75 -1.78
CA VAL A 209 -7.49 -1.56 -2.97
C VAL A 209 -6.72 -0.25 -2.87
N THR A 210 -7.44 0.84 -2.57
CA THR A 210 -6.86 2.18 -2.59
C THR A 210 -5.82 2.35 -1.48
N LEU A 211 -6.12 1.87 -0.27
CA LEU A 211 -5.18 1.93 0.86
C LEU A 211 -3.94 1.09 0.60
N ARG A 212 -4.09 -0.15 0.11
CA ARG A 212 -2.93 -1.00 -0.22
C ARG A 212 -2.06 -0.40 -1.32
N ARG A 213 -2.67 0.20 -2.35
CA ARG A 213 -1.97 0.83 -3.48
C ARG A 213 -1.32 2.18 -3.13
N LEU A 214 -1.59 2.77 -1.97
CA LEU A 214 -1.14 4.13 -1.67
C LEU A 214 -0.38 4.26 -0.36
N LEU A 215 -0.78 3.49 0.65
CA LEU A 215 -0.18 3.53 1.98
C LEU A 215 0.75 2.35 2.23
N ASP A 216 0.60 1.29 1.44
CA ASP A 216 1.21 -0.02 1.71
C ASP A 216 2.08 -0.53 0.55
N ASN A 217 2.57 0.41 -0.27
CA ASN A 217 3.31 0.16 -1.52
C ASN A 217 4.65 -0.58 -1.34
N GLU A 218 4.99 -0.97 -0.12
CA GLU A 218 6.27 -1.56 0.24
C GLU A 218 6.27 -3.09 0.02
N ILE A 219 5.13 -3.79 0.14
CA ILE A 219 5.12 -5.26 0.34
C ILE A 219 3.98 -6.02 -0.36
N PHE A 220 2.82 -5.41 -0.59
CA PHE A 220 1.61 -6.17 -0.97
C PHE A 220 1.61 -6.52 -2.46
N GLU A 221 1.53 -7.82 -2.77
CA GLU A 221 1.24 -8.28 -4.14
C GLU A 221 -0.24 -8.04 -4.47
N LEU A 222 -0.59 -6.79 -4.82
CA LEU A 222 -1.84 -6.50 -5.51
C LEU A 222 -1.84 -7.22 -6.87
N ASP A 223 -2.96 -7.83 -7.25
CA ASP A 223 -3.13 -8.40 -8.58
C ASP A 223 -2.70 -7.37 -9.65
N PRO A 224 -1.92 -7.74 -10.68
CA PRO A 224 -1.38 -6.78 -11.66
C PRO A 224 -2.44 -5.87 -12.32
N GLY A 225 -3.68 -6.36 -12.45
CA GLY A 225 -4.80 -5.58 -12.99
C GLY A 225 -5.45 -4.58 -12.02
N LEU A 226 -5.07 -4.60 -10.73
CA LEU A 226 -5.53 -3.66 -9.69
C LEU A 226 -4.46 -2.63 -9.34
N GLN A 227 -3.21 -2.89 -9.74
CA GLN A 227 -2.15 -1.89 -9.72
C GLN A 227 -2.56 -0.73 -10.62
N ASP A 228 -2.84 -1.01 -11.91
CA ASP A 228 -3.31 -0.01 -12.86
C ASP A 228 -4.74 0.49 -12.52
N PRO A 229 -4.90 1.76 -12.06
CA PRO A 229 -6.20 2.33 -11.71
C PRO A 229 -7.19 2.25 -12.87
N THR A 230 -6.70 2.26 -14.12
CA THR A 230 -7.55 2.34 -15.31
C THR A 230 -8.29 1.04 -15.63
N GLN A 231 -7.85 -0.08 -15.05
CA GLN A 231 -8.42 -1.43 -15.22
C GLN A 231 -9.44 -1.78 -14.12
N ILE A 232 -9.52 -0.99 -13.05
CA ILE A 232 -10.46 -1.19 -11.96
C ILE A 232 -11.88 -0.93 -12.49
N THR A 233 -12.72 -1.97 -12.43
CA THR A 233 -14.16 -1.92 -12.77
C THR A 233 -14.94 -2.71 -11.74
N LYS A 234 -16.27 -2.49 -11.67
CA LYS A 234 -17.14 -3.22 -10.74
C LYS A 234 -16.99 -4.74 -10.89
N ARG A 235 -17.00 -5.25 -12.13
CA ARG A 235 -16.83 -6.67 -12.45
C ARG A 235 -15.49 -7.24 -11.99
N VAL A 236 -14.41 -6.47 -12.14
CA VAL A 236 -13.08 -6.88 -11.68
C VAL A 236 -13.02 -6.99 -10.16
N LEU A 237 -13.65 -6.06 -9.42
CA LEU A 237 -13.74 -6.12 -7.96
C LEU A 237 -14.56 -7.33 -7.48
N GLU A 238 -15.67 -7.62 -8.15
CA GLU A 238 -16.49 -8.81 -7.84
C GLU A 238 -15.72 -10.12 -8.11
N ALA A 239 -15.04 -10.20 -9.26
CA ALA A 239 -14.20 -11.35 -9.60
C ALA A 239 -13.03 -11.52 -8.61
N ARG A 240 -12.42 -10.42 -8.15
CA ARG A 240 -11.38 -10.43 -7.11
C ARG A 240 -11.91 -11.01 -5.80
N ALA A 241 -13.04 -10.51 -5.31
CA ALA A 241 -13.62 -11.00 -4.06
C ALA A 241 -13.91 -12.52 -4.11
N GLN A 242 -14.41 -13.02 -5.25
CA GLN A 242 -14.60 -14.45 -5.46
C GLN A 242 -13.28 -15.24 -5.48
N ASN A 243 -12.24 -14.69 -6.12
CA ASN A 243 -10.91 -15.29 -6.15
C ASN A 243 -10.26 -15.33 -4.76
N GLU A 244 -10.33 -14.25 -3.99
CA GLU A 244 -9.79 -14.18 -2.64
C GLU A 244 -10.48 -15.19 -1.72
N PHE A 245 -11.82 -15.27 -1.76
CA PHE A 245 -12.57 -16.29 -1.03
C PHE A 245 -12.15 -17.72 -1.45
N PHE A 246 -12.09 -17.99 -2.75
CA PHE A 246 -11.70 -19.31 -3.28
C PHE A 246 -10.29 -19.72 -2.81
N ARG A 247 -9.32 -18.80 -2.90
CA ARG A 247 -7.94 -19.02 -2.46
C ARG A 247 -7.88 -19.25 -0.95
N ALA A 248 -8.56 -18.44 -0.15
CA ALA A 248 -8.59 -18.57 1.31
C ALA A 248 -9.26 -19.88 1.75
N PHE A 249 -10.41 -20.22 1.15
CA PHE A 249 -11.18 -21.42 1.52
C PHE A 249 -10.43 -22.73 1.26
N PHE A 250 -9.78 -22.86 0.09
CA PHE A 250 -9.01 -24.05 -0.27
C PHE A 250 -7.51 -23.96 0.09
N ARG A 251 -7.05 -22.79 0.56
CA ARG A 251 -5.65 -22.48 0.90
C ARG A 251 -4.69 -22.64 -0.28
N LEU A 252 -5.06 -22.02 -1.39
CA LEU A 252 -4.35 -22.12 -2.67
C LEU A 252 -3.30 -21.01 -2.85
N PRO A 253 -2.30 -21.20 -3.74
CA PRO A 253 -1.33 -20.17 -4.11
C PRO A 253 -2.00 -18.83 -4.49
N GLY A 254 -1.40 -17.71 -4.07
CA GLY A 254 -1.93 -16.36 -4.34
C GLY A 254 -2.03 -16.01 -5.83
N LYS A 255 -1.32 -16.72 -6.71
CA LYS A 255 -1.36 -16.54 -8.17
C LYS A 255 -2.53 -17.26 -8.85
N GLU A 256 -3.21 -18.15 -8.14
CA GLU A 256 -4.21 -19.05 -8.70
C GLU A 256 -5.49 -18.29 -9.09
N LYS A 257 -5.93 -18.36 -10.35
CA LYS A 257 -7.17 -17.68 -10.78
C LYS A 257 -8.31 -18.67 -10.95
N LEU A 258 -9.44 -18.36 -10.30
CA LEU A 258 -10.71 -19.03 -10.46
C LEU A 258 -11.30 -18.67 -11.83
N HIS A 259 -11.68 -19.71 -12.58
CA HIS A 259 -12.28 -19.53 -13.90
C HIS A 259 -13.73 -20.01 -13.95
N GLU A 260 -14.07 -21.06 -13.21
CA GLU A 260 -15.38 -21.69 -13.31
C GLU A 260 -15.85 -22.22 -11.95
N VAL A 261 -17.13 -22.02 -11.67
CA VAL A 261 -17.84 -22.56 -10.51
C VAL A 261 -19.08 -23.28 -11.02
N ALA A 262 -19.22 -24.56 -10.69
CA ALA A 262 -20.33 -25.38 -11.13
C ALA A 262 -20.96 -26.11 -9.95
N ASP A 263 -22.29 -26.03 -9.81
CA ASP A 263 -23.02 -26.92 -8.92
C ASP A 263 -22.89 -28.36 -9.43
N CYS A 264 -22.57 -29.29 -8.53
CA CYS A 264 -22.38 -30.70 -8.88
C CYS A 264 -22.57 -31.60 -7.65
N SER A 265 -22.60 -32.91 -7.88
CA SER A 265 -22.52 -33.90 -6.80
C SER A 265 -21.32 -34.83 -7.00
N LEU A 266 -20.53 -35.06 -5.96
CA LEU A 266 -19.31 -35.89 -5.98
C LEU A 266 -19.59 -37.25 -5.32
N TRP A 267 -19.19 -38.34 -5.97
CA TRP A 267 -19.22 -39.66 -5.35
C TRP A 267 -18.24 -39.75 -4.18
N THR A 268 -18.76 -40.08 -2.99
CA THR A 268 -17.96 -40.28 -1.77
C THR A 268 -17.88 -41.77 -1.42
N PRO A 269 -16.66 -42.37 -1.40
CA PRO A 269 -16.51 -43.82 -1.17
C PRO A 269 -17.01 -44.29 0.21
N PHE A 270 -16.85 -43.47 1.24
CA PHE A 270 -17.19 -43.77 2.63
C PHE A 270 -18.70 -43.76 2.89
N SER A 271 -19.44 -42.78 2.33
CA SER A 271 -20.90 -42.72 2.43
C SER A 271 -21.61 -43.53 1.35
N ARG A 272 -20.87 -43.97 0.31
CA ARG A 272 -21.38 -44.70 -0.87
C ARG A 272 -22.56 -43.97 -1.52
N CYS A 273 -22.47 -42.65 -1.60
CA CYS A 273 -23.48 -41.78 -2.21
C CYS A 273 -22.84 -40.57 -2.90
N HIS A 274 -23.63 -39.90 -3.74
CA HIS A 274 -23.23 -38.62 -4.32
C HIS A 274 -23.57 -37.49 -3.34
N THR A 275 -22.54 -36.78 -2.89
CA THR A 275 -22.66 -35.65 -1.97
C THR A 275 -22.81 -34.38 -2.78
N ALA A 276 -23.90 -33.64 -2.57
CA ALA A 276 -24.15 -32.38 -3.27
C ALA A 276 -23.17 -31.28 -2.83
N GLY A 277 -22.67 -30.50 -3.78
CA GLY A 277 -21.64 -29.50 -3.55
C GLY A 277 -21.44 -28.57 -4.73
N ARG A 278 -20.28 -27.92 -4.74
CA ARG A 278 -19.79 -27.07 -5.82
C ARG A 278 -18.39 -27.48 -6.23
N MET A 279 -18.16 -27.57 -7.53
CA MET A 279 -16.85 -27.70 -8.15
C MET A 279 -16.31 -26.31 -8.47
N TYR A 280 -15.02 -26.12 -8.23
CA TYR A 280 -14.26 -24.93 -8.55
C TYR A 280 -13.09 -25.32 -9.43
N ALA A 281 -12.97 -24.72 -10.61
CA ALA A 281 -11.88 -24.98 -11.53
C ALA A 281 -11.04 -23.72 -11.74
N SER A 282 -9.75 -23.84 -11.49
CA SER A 282 -8.78 -22.76 -11.57
C SER A 282 -7.63 -23.10 -12.53
N ASP A 283 -6.54 -22.33 -12.54
CA ASP A 283 -5.38 -22.50 -13.42
C ASP A 283 -4.72 -23.88 -13.26
N SER A 284 -4.54 -24.30 -12.02
CA SER A 284 -3.73 -25.47 -11.63
C SER A 284 -4.50 -26.47 -10.77
N TYR A 285 -5.75 -26.19 -10.38
CA TYR A 285 -6.52 -27.04 -9.48
C TYR A 285 -7.98 -27.24 -9.92
N VAL A 286 -8.54 -28.38 -9.51
CA VAL A 286 -9.98 -28.67 -9.46
C VAL A 286 -10.33 -28.97 -8.01
N CYS A 287 -11.25 -28.20 -7.44
CA CYS A 287 -11.64 -28.32 -6.03
C CYS A 287 -13.11 -28.66 -5.92
N PHE A 288 -13.50 -29.32 -4.83
CA PHE A 288 -14.89 -29.60 -4.48
C PHE A 288 -15.15 -29.24 -3.03
N ALA A 289 -16.29 -28.61 -2.78
CA ALA A 289 -16.81 -28.36 -1.43
C ALA A 289 -18.28 -28.80 -1.34
N SER A 290 -18.61 -29.57 -0.30
CA SER A 290 -19.99 -29.97 -0.01
C SER A 290 -20.88 -28.77 0.34
N LYS A 291 -22.19 -28.85 0.02
CA LYS A 291 -23.17 -27.81 0.37
C LYS A 291 -23.35 -27.67 1.88
N GLU A 292 -23.37 -28.80 2.58
CA GLU A 292 -23.34 -28.82 4.03
C GLU A 292 -21.89 -28.62 4.48
N GLY A 293 -21.65 -27.56 5.26
CA GLY A 293 -20.31 -27.15 5.66
C GLY A 293 -19.62 -28.24 6.48
N GLY A 294 -18.36 -28.53 6.17
CA GLY A 294 -17.55 -29.50 6.92
C GLY A 294 -17.75 -30.97 6.57
N CYS A 295 -18.75 -31.32 5.73
CA CYS A 295 -18.99 -32.72 5.36
C CYS A 295 -17.89 -33.32 4.50
N CYS A 296 -17.49 -32.65 3.41
CA CYS A 296 -16.44 -33.16 2.52
C CYS A 296 -15.86 -32.08 1.60
N ASN A 297 -14.54 -31.92 1.64
CA ASN A 297 -13.78 -31.11 0.69
C ASN A 297 -12.73 -31.96 -0.02
N VAL A 298 -12.47 -31.66 -1.30
CA VAL A 298 -11.42 -32.33 -2.10
C VAL A 298 -10.64 -31.28 -2.87
N LEU A 299 -9.32 -31.45 -2.92
CA LEU A 299 -8.41 -30.61 -3.70
C LEU A 299 -7.65 -31.49 -4.69
N ILE A 300 -7.82 -31.26 -5.99
CA ILE A 300 -7.20 -32.05 -7.06
C ILE A 300 -6.26 -31.15 -7.86
N PRO A 301 -4.94 -31.18 -7.60
CA PRO A 301 -3.98 -30.51 -8.46
C PRO A 301 -4.02 -31.09 -9.87
N LEU A 302 -4.14 -30.24 -10.89
CA LEU A 302 -4.22 -30.67 -12.30
C LEU A 302 -3.00 -31.47 -12.74
N ARG A 303 -1.83 -31.21 -12.14
CA ARG A 303 -0.63 -32.01 -12.36
C ARG A 303 -0.79 -33.48 -11.95
N GLU A 304 -1.66 -33.80 -10.99
CA GLU A 304 -1.94 -35.18 -10.59
C GLU A 304 -2.98 -35.85 -11.49
N VAL A 305 -3.68 -35.08 -12.34
CA VAL A 305 -4.72 -35.58 -13.24
C VAL A 305 -4.09 -36.26 -14.45
N VAL A 306 -4.56 -37.47 -14.75
CA VAL A 306 -4.13 -38.29 -15.90
C VAL A 306 -5.15 -38.19 -17.03
N SER A 307 -6.44 -38.28 -16.71
CA SER A 307 -7.52 -38.16 -17.69
C SER A 307 -8.75 -37.46 -17.11
N VAL A 308 -9.46 -36.74 -17.98
CA VAL A 308 -10.79 -36.18 -17.73
C VAL A 308 -11.71 -36.78 -18.77
N GLU A 309 -12.61 -37.66 -18.34
CA GLU A 309 -13.46 -38.48 -19.20
C GLU A 309 -14.92 -38.08 -19.04
N LYS A 310 -15.61 -37.91 -20.17
CA LYS A 310 -17.08 -37.78 -20.20
C LYS A 310 -17.69 -39.17 -20.33
N MET A 311 -18.73 -39.46 -19.55
CA MET A 311 -19.50 -40.70 -19.67
C MET A 311 -20.87 -40.46 -20.28
N GLU A 312 -21.48 -41.52 -20.82
CA GLU A 312 -22.83 -41.49 -21.36
C GLU A 312 -23.85 -41.18 -20.24
N ASP A 313 -24.80 -40.32 -20.59
CA ASP A 313 -25.84 -39.87 -19.68
C ASP A 313 -26.82 -40.99 -19.37
N THR A 314 -27.17 -41.19 -18.11
CA THR A 314 -28.19 -42.17 -17.70
C THR A 314 -29.16 -41.52 -16.71
N SER A 315 -30.38 -42.04 -16.60
CA SER A 315 -31.38 -41.50 -15.66
C SER A 315 -30.94 -41.48 -14.19
N LEU A 316 -29.91 -42.26 -13.84
CA LEU A 316 -29.34 -42.34 -12.49
C LEU A 316 -28.05 -41.52 -12.31
N LEU A 317 -27.38 -41.16 -13.41
CA LEU A 317 -26.13 -40.41 -13.43
C LEU A 317 -26.27 -39.30 -14.48
N PRO A 318 -26.87 -38.14 -14.13
CA PRO A 318 -27.04 -37.03 -15.05
C PRO A 318 -25.70 -36.34 -15.33
N ASN A 319 -25.31 -36.21 -16.59
CA ASN A 319 -24.10 -35.48 -17.05
C ASN A 319 -22.78 -35.81 -16.30
N PRO A 320 -22.36 -37.09 -16.27
CA PRO A 320 -21.20 -37.53 -15.50
C PRO A 320 -19.84 -37.13 -16.12
N ILE A 321 -18.90 -36.75 -15.25
CA ILE A 321 -17.46 -36.61 -15.55
C ILE A 321 -16.66 -37.47 -14.58
N ILE A 322 -15.64 -38.17 -15.08
CA ILE A 322 -14.64 -38.86 -14.26
C ILE A 322 -13.30 -38.17 -14.40
N ILE A 323 -12.69 -37.82 -13.26
CA ILE A 323 -11.31 -37.30 -13.19
C ILE A 323 -10.43 -38.38 -12.57
N SER A 324 -9.53 -38.96 -13.36
CA SER A 324 -8.59 -39.99 -12.91
C SER A 324 -7.24 -39.37 -12.56
N ILE A 325 -6.66 -39.75 -11.43
CA ILE A 325 -5.38 -39.23 -10.95
C ILE A 325 -4.28 -40.31 -10.88
N ARG A 326 -3.01 -39.88 -10.80
CA ARG A 326 -1.82 -40.76 -10.83
C ARG A 326 -1.81 -41.84 -9.76
N SER A 327 -2.40 -41.58 -8.60
CA SER A 327 -2.54 -42.55 -7.50
C SER A 327 -3.54 -43.67 -7.77
N LYS A 328 -4.07 -43.80 -9.00
CA LYS A 328 -5.12 -44.75 -9.42
C LYS A 328 -6.48 -44.51 -8.75
N MET A 329 -6.67 -43.37 -8.11
CA MET A 329 -7.99 -42.91 -7.68
C MET A 329 -8.73 -42.22 -8.83
N ALA A 330 -10.06 -42.27 -8.79
CA ALA A 330 -10.93 -41.57 -9.73
C ALA A 330 -12.06 -40.87 -8.98
N PHE A 331 -12.36 -39.63 -9.37
CA PHE A 331 -13.43 -38.81 -8.83
C PHE A 331 -14.56 -38.73 -9.83
N GLN A 332 -15.76 -39.16 -9.42
CA GLN A 332 -16.95 -39.13 -10.26
C GLN A 332 -17.85 -37.96 -9.85
N PHE A 333 -18.03 -37.01 -10.78
CA PHE A 333 -18.92 -35.87 -10.63
C PHE A 333 -20.15 -36.05 -11.50
N ILE A 334 -21.31 -35.64 -10.98
CA ILE A 334 -22.61 -35.64 -11.70
C ILE A 334 -23.31 -34.28 -11.55
N GLU A 335 -24.41 -34.10 -12.29
CA GLU A 335 -25.27 -32.90 -12.26
C GLU A 335 -24.60 -31.61 -12.76
N LEU A 336 -23.51 -31.73 -13.51
CA LEU A 336 -22.76 -30.60 -14.04
C LEU A 336 -23.51 -29.94 -15.20
N LYS A 337 -23.88 -28.67 -15.02
CA LYS A 337 -24.40 -27.82 -16.10
C LYS A 337 -23.29 -27.54 -17.11
N ASN A 338 -23.62 -27.49 -18.40
CA ASN A 338 -22.65 -27.24 -19.49
C ASN A 338 -21.42 -28.17 -19.49
N ARG A 339 -21.61 -29.45 -19.08
CA ARG A 339 -20.56 -30.49 -18.97
C ARG A 339 -19.51 -30.44 -20.08
N ASP A 340 -19.93 -30.38 -21.33
CA ASP A 340 -19.00 -30.49 -22.47
C ASP A 340 -18.03 -29.30 -22.54
N SER A 341 -18.50 -28.08 -22.28
CA SER A 341 -17.64 -26.89 -22.22
C SER A 341 -16.66 -26.96 -21.05
N LEU A 342 -17.11 -27.44 -19.89
CA LEU A 342 -16.25 -27.63 -18.72
C LEU A 342 -15.15 -28.66 -19.00
N VAL A 343 -15.48 -29.80 -19.62
CA VAL A 343 -14.49 -30.83 -20.00
C VAL A 343 -13.45 -30.26 -20.97
N GLU A 344 -13.89 -29.54 -22.00
CA GLU A 344 -12.98 -28.92 -22.97
C GLU A 344 -12.03 -27.92 -22.29
N ASN A 345 -12.55 -27.06 -21.41
CA ASN A 345 -11.75 -26.11 -20.62
C ASN A 345 -10.72 -26.82 -19.72
N LEU A 346 -11.15 -27.87 -19.00
CA LEU A 346 -10.26 -28.65 -18.14
C LEU A 346 -9.17 -29.36 -18.94
N LEU A 347 -9.49 -29.95 -20.09
CA LEU A 347 -8.51 -30.59 -20.96
C LEU A 347 -7.50 -29.59 -21.55
N LEU A 348 -7.93 -28.37 -21.88
CA LEU A 348 -7.04 -27.30 -22.32
C LEU A 348 -6.05 -26.90 -21.23
N ARG A 349 -6.52 -26.72 -19.98
CA ARG A 349 -5.64 -26.39 -18.85
C ARG A 349 -4.69 -27.54 -18.50
N LEU A 350 -5.18 -28.78 -18.52
CA LEU A 350 -4.35 -29.96 -18.29
C LEU A 350 -3.17 -30.00 -19.29
N LYS A 351 -3.41 -29.66 -20.57
CA LYS A 351 -2.35 -29.53 -21.57
C LYS A 351 -1.35 -28.41 -21.24
N GLN A 352 -1.84 -27.26 -20.77
CA GLN A 352 -0.97 -26.12 -20.38
C GLN A 352 -0.09 -26.50 -19.19
N VAL A 353 -0.65 -27.08 -18.13
CA VAL A 353 0.09 -27.51 -16.93
C VAL A 353 1.16 -28.54 -17.29
N ASN A 354 0.84 -29.50 -18.18
CA ASN A 354 1.81 -30.50 -18.64
C ASN A 354 2.88 -29.93 -19.59
N ALA A 355 2.60 -28.85 -20.32
CA ALA A 355 3.55 -28.21 -21.22
C ALA A 355 4.57 -27.33 -20.47
N SER A 356 4.15 -26.66 -19.40
CA SER A 356 5.00 -25.80 -18.57
C SER A 356 6.05 -26.57 -17.77
N ASN A 357 5.83 -27.88 -17.55
CA ASN A 357 6.71 -28.76 -16.80
C ASN A 357 6.87 -30.11 -17.54
N PRO A 358 7.78 -30.21 -18.53
CA PRO A 358 8.05 -31.48 -19.18
C PRO A 358 8.69 -32.41 -18.15
N VAL A 359 7.88 -33.32 -17.58
CA VAL A 359 8.34 -34.32 -16.63
C VAL A 359 9.36 -35.22 -17.34
N HIS A 360 10.65 -34.98 -17.10
CA HIS A 360 11.72 -35.87 -17.56
C HIS A 360 11.83 -37.04 -16.57
N TYR A 361 11.06 -38.11 -16.81
CA TYR A 361 11.43 -39.42 -16.31
C TYR A 361 12.05 -40.23 -17.43
N ASN A 362 13.29 -40.65 -17.22
CA ASN A 362 13.96 -41.70 -17.99
C ASN A 362 13.15 -43.00 -17.85
N CYS A 363 12.17 -43.20 -18.73
CA CYS A 363 11.67 -44.53 -19.01
C CYS A 363 12.71 -45.20 -19.91
N VAL A 364 13.53 -46.08 -19.33
CA VAL A 364 14.30 -47.03 -20.14
C VAL A 364 13.29 -47.91 -20.85
N ASP A 365 13.14 -47.67 -22.15
CA ASP A 365 12.45 -48.51 -23.11
C ASP A 365 12.78 -49.99 -22.87
N LYS A 366 11.78 -50.77 -22.47
CA LYS A 366 11.74 -52.20 -22.74
C LYS A 366 10.44 -52.52 -23.45
N LYS A 367 10.58 -52.59 -24.77
CA LYS A 367 9.75 -53.20 -25.80
C LYS A 367 8.50 -53.98 -25.35
N GLU A 368 7.39 -53.56 -25.95
CA GLU A 368 6.20 -54.32 -26.35
C GLU A 368 6.17 -55.82 -26.04
N THR A 369 5.15 -56.28 -25.30
CA THR A 369 4.37 -57.47 -25.67
C THR A 369 2.95 -57.36 -25.10
N GLN A 370 1.95 -57.57 -25.95
CA GLN A 370 0.51 -57.66 -25.61
C GLN A 370 0.22 -58.83 -24.65
N CYS A 371 -0.64 -58.64 -23.64
CA CYS A 371 -1.71 -59.59 -23.28
C CYS A 371 -2.65 -59.07 -22.17
N SER A 372 -3.80 -59.73 -22.11
CA SER A 372 -5.10 -59.37 -21.52
C SER A 372 -5.21 -59.20 -20.00
N ALA A 373 -6.31 -58.54 -19.62
CA ALA A 373 -6.98 -58.51 -18.31
C ALA A 373 -6.76 -59.75 -17.43
N VAL A 374 -6.45 -59.54 -16.14
CA VAL A 374 -7.19 -59.92 -14.92
C VAL A 374 -6.44 -59.26 -13.73
N GLY A 375 -7.19 -58.72 -12.77
CA GLY A 375 -6.65 -57.85 -11.71
C GLY A 375 -5.75 -58.54 -10.69
N PHE A 376 -4.99 -57.73 -9.94
CA PHE A 376 -4.56 -58.02 -8.59
C PHE A 376 -4.18 -56.71 -7.86
N VAL A 377 -4.55 -56.70 -6.58
CA VAL A 377 -4.18 -55.73 -5.53
C VAL A 377 -2.65 -55.67 -5.41
N SER A 378 -2.07 -54.48 -5.27
CA SER A 378 -0.72 -54.36 -4.71
C SER A 378 -0.50 -53.04 -3.99
N THR A 379 -0.19 -53.21 -2.71
CA THR A 379 0.29 -52.29 -1.69
C THR A 379 1.53 -51.52 -2.16
N CYS A 380 1.53 -50.19 -2.01
CA CYS A 380 2.74 -49.38 -2.13
C CYS A 380 3.49 -49.44 -0.79
N VAL A 381 4.54 -50.24 -0.74
CA VAL A 381 5.56 -50.23 0.31
C VAL A 381 6.75 -49.46 -0.25
N LEU A 382 7.09 -48.32 0.37
CA LEU A 382 8.37 -47.65 0.15
C LEU A 382 9.43 -48.49 0.89
N SER A 383 10.43 -48.96 0.15
CA SER A 383 11.44 -49.92 0.61
C SER A 383 12.50 -49.26 1.48
N ASP A 384 12.71 -49.83 2.67
CA ASP A 384 13.95 -49.73 3.44
C ASP A 384 15.08 -50.46 2.69
N CYS A 385 16.32 -49.95 2.79
CA CYS A 385 17.52 -50.60 2.27
C CYS A 385 18.48 -50.89 3.42
N GLU A 386 18.53 -52.14 3.88
CA GLU A 386 19.61 -52.66 4.71
C GLU A 386 20.66 -53.32 3.81
N SER A 387 21.91 -52.85 3.88
CA SER A 387 23.06 -53.44 3.20
C SER A 387 23.70 -54.52 4.05
N GLN A 388 23.69 -55.77 3.58
CA GLN A 388 24.49 -56.87 4.13
C GLN A 388 25.84 -56.99 3.41
N ASP A 389 26.89 -57.09 4.23
CA ASP A 389 28.28 -57.40 3.91
C ASP A 389 28.45 -58.67 3.07
N LEU A 390 29.34 -58.62 2.07
CA LEU A 390 30.13 -59.77 1.64
C LEU A 390 31.46 -59.30 1.02
N GLY A 391 32.57 -59.57 1.71
CA GLY A 391 33.92 -59.26 1.21
C GLY A 391 34.43 -60.26 0.18
N THR A 392 35.42 -59.84 -0.64
CA THR A 392 36.63 -60.61 -1.05
C THR A 392 37.56 -59.77 -1.96
N VAL A 393 38.72 -59.41 -1.41
CA VAL A 393 40.12 -59.44 -1.92
C VAL A 393 40.46 -59.00 -3.38
N ALA A 394 41.11 -57.82 -3.43
CA ALA A 394 42.33 -57.39 -4.15
C ALA A 394 42.57 -57.62 -5.67
N SER A 395 42.86 -56.54 -6.42
CA SER A 395 44.23 -56.21 -6.88
C SER A 395 44.32 -54.89 -7.69
N GLN A 396 45.20 -54.01 -7.20
CA GLN A 396 46.05 -52.99 -7.83
C GLN A 396 45.71 -52.44 -9.24
N SER A 397 45.47 -51.13 -9.29
CA SER A 397 46.21 -50.21 -10.18
C SER A 397 46.06 -48.77 -9.69
N GLU A 398 47.19 -48.14 -9.37
CA GLU A 398 47.31 -46.73 -9.01
C GLU A 398 46.97 -45.84 -10.21
N ASP A 399 46.09 -44.87 -10.03
CA ASP A 399 46.18 -43.58 -10.74
C ASP A 399 45.61 -42.47 -9.86
N LYS A 400 46.46 -41.47 -9.62
CA LYS A 400 46.17 -40.26 -8.85
C LYS A 400 45.38 -39.29 -9.72
N ASN A 401 44.23 -38.83 -9.24
CA ASN A 401 43.81 -37.46 -9.48
C ASN A 401 42.93 -36.96 -8.33
N GLU A 402 43.36 -35.84 -7.79
CA GLU A 402 42.75 -35.10 -6.69
C GLU A 402 41.38 -34.55 -7.13
N GLY A 403 40.35 -34.76 -6.30
CA GLY A 403 39.00 -34.27 -6.57
C GLY A 403 37.94 -34.82 -5.61
N GLU A 404 38.27 -35.00 -4.34
CA GLU A 404 37.29 -35.32 -3.29
C GLU A 404 37.22 -34.17 -2.29
N LYS A 405 36.24 -33.28 -2.46
CA LYS A 405 35.72 -32.38 -1.42
C LYS A 405 34.45 -31.66 -1.90
N GLU A 406 33.40 -32.38 -2.29
CA GLU A 406 32.14 -31.70 -2.66
C GLU A 406 30.82 -32.44 -2.33
N ASN A 407 30.84 -33.53 -1.56
CA ASN A 407 29.62 -34.29 -1.20
C ASN A 407 29.28 -34.34 0.29
N SER A 408 29.83 -33.46 1.13
CA SER A 408 29.57 -33.45 2.59
C SER A 408 28.28 -32.73 3.02
N HIS A 409 27.56 -32.06 2.11
CA HIS A 409 26.40 -31.22 2.48
C HIS A 409 25.04 -31.94 2.47
N LEU A 410 24.93 -33.14 1.89
CA LEU A 410 23.66 -33.85 1.68
C LEU A 410 23.31 -34.93 2.74
N LEU A 411 24.14 -35.13 3.77
CA LEU A 411 24.06 -36.30 4.66
C LEU A 411 23.57 -36.04 6.11
N ASN A 412 23.15 -34.81 6.46
CA ASN A 412 22.93 -34.47 7.87
C ASN A 412 21.49 -34.61 8.40
N ALA A 413 20.49 -34.87 7.55
CA ALA A 413 19.10 -35.06 8.00
C ALA A 413 18.92 -36.34 8.83
N GLU A 414 19.60 -37.43 8.47
CA GLU A 414 19.64 -38.67 9.25
C GLU A 414 20.42 -38.52 10.55
N VAL A 415 21.51 -37.76 10.55
CA VAL A 415 22.30 -37.48 11.76
C VAL A 415 21.45 -36.71 12.77
N LEU A 416 20.76 -35.65 12.33
CA LEU A 416 19.81 -34.94 13.17
C LEU A 416 18.79 -35.93 13.74
N ARG A 417 18.03 -36.67 12.90
CA ARG A 417 17.01 -37.65 13.32
C ARG A 417 17.53 -38.75 14.27
N SER A 418 18.76 -39.23 14.08
CA SER A 418 19.35 -40.30 14.89
C SER A 418 19.75 -39.87 16.32
N VAL A 419 20.05 -38.59 16.54
CA VAL A 419 20.42 -38.05 17.86
C VAL A 419 19.21 -37.96 18.82
N PHE A 420 17.99 -37.93 18.28
CA PHE A 420 16.75 -37.76 19.07
C PHE A 420 16.30 -39.00 19.85
N HIS A 421 16.59 -40.22 19.38
CA HIS A 421 15.95 -41.44 19.90
C HIS A 421 16.74 -42.17 21.01
N GLN A 422 17.83 -41.60 21.54
CA GLN A 422 18.80 -42.36 22.36
C GLN A 422 18.72 -42.22 23.89
N SER A 423 17.68 -41.63 24.51
CA SER A 423 17.67 -41.46 25.98
C SER A 423 16.34 -41.74 26.67
N GLY A 424 16.26 -42.81 27.48
CA GLY A 424 15.25 -42.98 28.55
C GLY A 424 14.56 -44.35 28.66
N ALA A 425 15.26 -45.43 29.05
CA ALA A 425 14.81 -46.82 28.84
C ALA A 425 13.69 -47.43 29.74
N GLU A 426 13.10 -46.75 30.73
CA GLU A 426 12.24 -47.43 31.72
C GLU A 426 10.76 -46.96 31.81
N SER A 427 10.34 -45.90 31.10
CA SER A 427 8.91 -45.50 30.96
C SER A 427 8.37 -45.49 29.51
N LEU A 428 9.21 -45.88 28.53
CA LEU A 428 8.93 -45.84 27.10
C LEU A 428 7.79 -46.79 26.65
N ASP A 429 7.59 -47.92 27.32
CA ASP A 429 6.73 -49.01 26.82
C ASP A 429 5.24 -48.62 26.70
N PHE A 430 4.73 -47.80 27.63
CA PHE A 430 3.34 -47.30 27.58
C PHE A 430 3.17 -46.15 26.58
N ARG A 431 4.16 -45.24 26.46
CA ARG A 431 4.13 -44.12 25.50
C ARG A 431 4.24 -44.60 24.05
N MET A 432 5.12 -45.56 23.78
CA MET A 432 5.21 -46.21 22.48
C MET A 432 3.92 -46.93 22.06
N SER A 433 3.13 -47.43 23.02
CA SER A 433 1.84 -48.07 22.73
C SER A 433 0.76 -47.09 22.25
N ARG A 434 0.75 -45.84 22.74
CA ARG A 434 -0.22 -44.79 22.32
C ARG A 434 0.10 -44.24 20.95
N GLU A 435 1.38 -44.03 20.65
CA GLU A 435 1.83 -43.57 19.34
C GLU A 435 1.48 -44.58 18.23
N GLN A 436 1.67 -45.87 18.51
CA GLN A 436 1.25 -46.95 17.61
C GLN A 436 -0.27 -46.99 17.37
N ILE A 437 -1.08 -46.60 18.36
CA ILE A 437 -2.55 -46.48 18.18
C ILE A 437 -2.86 -45.34 17.22
N LYS A 438 -2.23 -44.17 17.38
CA LYS A 438 -2.40 -43.04 16.45
C LYS A 438 -2.01 -43.43 15.02
N GLU A 439 -0.87 -44.09 14.84
CA GLU A 439 -0.44 -44.57 13.52
C GLU A 439 -1.45 -45.53 12.88
N ARG A 440 -2.04 -46.46 13.66
CA ARG A 440 -3.09 -47.36 13.15
C ARG A 440 -4.33 -46.60 12.71
N LEU A 441 -4.81 -45.64 13.51
CA LEU A 441 -5.97 -44.82 13.16
C LEU A 441 -5.74 -44.02 11.87
N TRP A 442 -4.54 -43.46 11.69
CA TRP A 442 -4.15 -42.78 10.46
C TRP A 442 -4.04 -43.72 9.26
N ASN A 443 -3.51 -44.94 9.44
CA ASN A 443 -3.46 -45.94 8.37
C ASN A 443 -4.87 -46.40 7.94
N ASP A 444 -5.78 -46.62 8.88
CA ASP A 444 -7.18 -46.92 8.59
C ASP A 444 -7.85 -45.76 7.82
N HIS A 445 -7.54 -44.51 8.21
CA HIS A 445 -8.00 -43.34 7.49
C HIS A 445 -7.46 -43.30 6.05
N PHE A 446 -6.16 -43.52 5.84
CA PHE A 446 -5.56 -43.52 4.51
C PHE A 446 -6.14 -44.60 3.59
N ALA A 447 -6.50 -45.77 4.15
CA ALA A 447 -7.12 -46.85 3.39
C ALA A 447 -8.51 -46.47 2.85
N GLU A 448 -9.24 -45.61 3.57
CA GLU A 448 -10.62 -45.23 3.23
C GLU A 448 -10.70 -43.91 2.45
N TYR A 449 -9.89 -42.90 2.79
CA TYR A 449 -9.98 -41.53 2.28
C TYR A 449 -8.83 -41.14 1.34
N GLY A 450 -7.82 -41.99 1.18
CA GLY A 450 -6.60 -41.73 0.41
C GLY A 450 -5.47 -41.13 1.25
N ARG A 451 -4.25 -41.07 0.69
CA ARG A 451 -3.03 -40.59 1.38
C ARG A 451 -2.36 -39.39 0.71
N THR A 452 -2.85 -38.97 -0.45
CA THR A 452 -2.21 -37.93 -1.28
C THR A 452 -2.86 -36.57 -1.08
N VAL A 453 -2.39 -35.56 -1.81
CA VAL A 453 -2.97 -34.20 -1.83
C VAL A 453 -4.45 -34.20 -2.21
N CYS A 454 -4.91 -35.23 -2.91
CA CYS A 454 -6.29 -35.45 -3.32
C CYS A 454 -7.14 -36.23 -2.28
N MET A 455 -6.62 -36.43 -1.06
CA MET A 455 -7.35 -37.09 0.02
C MET A 455 -8.65 -36.35 0.35
N PHE A 456 -9.71 -37.11 0.64
CA PHE A 456 -10.98 -36.56 1.09
C PHE A 456 -10.82 -35.92 2.47
N ARG A 457 -11.06 -34.61 2.56
CA ARG A 457 -11.02 -33.85 3.83
C ARG A 457 -12.41 -33.85 4.45
N THR A 458 -12.54 -34.39 5.66
CA THR A 458 -13.82 -34.62 6.36
C THR A 458 -13.71 -34.28 7.85
N GLU A 459 -14.82 -34.30 8.58
CA GLU A 459 -14.84 -34.21 10.05
C GLU A 459 -13.95 -35.28 10.72
N LYS A 460 -13.87 -36.48 10.13
CA LYS A 460 -13.12 -37.61 10.70
C LYS A 460 -11.62 -37.33 10.78
N ILE A 461 -11.04 -36.77 9.72
CA ILE A 461 -9.62 -36.39 9.74
C ILE A 461 -9.38 -35.18 10.64
N ARG A 462 -10.31 -34.23 10.74
CA ARG A 462 -10.18 -33.12 11.69
C ARG A 462 -10.05 -33.64 13.12
N LYS A 463 -10.86 -34.63 13.50
CA LYS A 463 -10.76 -35.29 14.81
C LYS A 463 -9.41 -35.99 15.00
N LEU A 464 -8.86 -36.64 13.97
CA LEU A 464 -7.54 -37.26 14.05
C LEU A 464 -6.42 -36.22 14.22
N VAL A 465 -6.53 -35.08 13.55
CA VAL A 465 -5.60 -33.95 13.71
C VAL A 465 -5.72 -33.34 15.12
N ALA A 466 -6.94 -33.19 15.64
CA ALA A 466 -7.19 -32.67 16.98
C ALA A 466 -6.60 -33.56 18.10
N MET A 467 -6.55 -34.88 17.88
CA MET A 467 -5.86 -35.84 18.77
C MET A 467 -4.32 -35.80 18.64
N GLY A 468 -3.79 -35.00 17.72
CA GLY A 468 -2.36 -34.92 17.39
C GLY A 468 -1.92 -35.92 16.33
N ILE A 469 -1.07 -35.46 15.42
CA ILE A 469 -0.46 -36.28 14.36
C ILE A 469 0.72 -37.08 14.93
N PRO A 470 0.88 -38.38 14.58
CA PRO A 470 2.07 -39.13 14.93
C PRO A 470 3.35 -38.44 14.48
N GLU A 471 4.40 -38.47 15.31
CA GLU A 471 5.68 -37.82 15.04
C GLU A 471 6.27 -38.27 13.69
N SER A 472 6.15 -39.57 13.37
CA SER A 472 6.64 -40.18 12.12
C SER A 472 5.91 -39.69 10.85
N LEU A 473 4.71 -39.13 11.01
CA LEU A 473 3.84 -38.66 9.93
C LEU A 473 3.81 -37.13 9.81
N ARG A 474 4.24 -36.41 10.85
CA ARG A 474 4.06 -34.96 10.99
C ARG A 474 4.62 -34.16 9.82
N GLY A 475 5.92 -34.28 9.52
CA GLY A 475 6.53 -33.57 8.37
C GLY A 475 5.85 -33.88 7.03
N LYS A 476 5.52 -35.15 6.79
CA LYS A 476 4.84 -35.61 5.56
C LYS A 476 3.44 -35.00 5.44
N LEU A 477 2.67 -34.97 6.52
CA LEU A 477 1.31 -34.43 6.53
C LEU A 477 1.29 -32.90 6.51
N TRP A 478 2.25 -32.22 7.15
CA TRP A 478 2.39 -30.76 7.03
C TRP A 478 2.67 -30.34 5.59
N ILE A 479 3.60 -31.03 4.90
CA ILE A 479 3.88 -30.83 3.48
C ILE A 479 2.62 -31.08 2.63
N LEU A 480 1.83 -32.09 2.99
CA LEU A 480 0.60 -32.45 2.28
C LEU A 480 -0.52 -31.41 2.46
N PHE A 481 -0.79 -30.99 3.69
CA PHE A 481 -1.88 -30.08 4.02
C PHE A 481 -1.60 -28.66 3.55
N SER A 482 -0.32 -28.25 3.63
CA SER A 482 0.14 -27.02 3.02
C SER A 482 0.27 -27.13 1.50
N ASP A 483 0.26 -28.31 0.86
CA ASP A 483 0.59 -28.48 -0.57
C ASP A 483 1.98 -27.95 -0.96
N ALA A 484 2.91 -27.77 -0.01
CA ALA A 484 4.30 -27.39 -0.28
C ALA A 484 5.04 -28.43 -1.14
N MET A 485 4.55 -29.68 -1.17
CA MET A 485 5.00 -30.71 -2.11
C MET A 485 4.85 -30.28 -3.58
N SER A 486 3.87 -29.42 -3.88
CA SER A 486 3.69 -28.85 -5.21
C SER A 486 4.82 -27.96 -5.64
N ASP A 487 5.23 -27.07 -4.76
CA ASP A 487 6.28 -26.11 -5.02
C ASP A 487 7.64 -26.81 -5.11
N LEU A 488 7.93 -27.75 -4.19
CA LEU A 488 9.14 -28.59 -4.20
C LEU A 488 9.30 -29.34 -5.54
N ALA A 489 8.27 -30.08 -5.95
CA ALA A 489 8.33 -30.90 -7.16
C ALA A 489 8.46 -30.06 -8.45
N SER A 490 8.00 -28.81 -8.43
CA SER A 490 8.06 -27.91 -9.58
C SER A 490 9.41 -27.17 -9.69
N HIS A 491 10.25 -27.22 -8.65
CA HIS A 491 11.52 -26.50 -8.60
C HIS A 491 12.72 -27.40 -8.20
N PRO A 492 13.05 -28.45 -8.97
CA PRO A 492 14.16 -29.35 -8.63
C PRO A 492 15.50 -28.60 -8.53
N GLY A 493 16.21 -28.76 -7.40
CA GLY A 493 17.52 -28.14 -7.16
C GLY A 493 17.50 -26.65 -6.82
N TYR A 494 16.31 -26.03 -6.73
CA TYR A 494 16.16 -24.60 -6.46
C TYR A 494 16.70 -24.18 -5.09
N TYR A 495 16.38 -24.93 -4.04
CA TYR A 495 16.85 -24.64 -2.68
C TYR A 495 18.38 -24.69 -2.60
N ARG A 496 18.99 -25.73 -3.17
CA ARG A 496 20.47 -25.87 -3.22
C ARG A 496 21.12 -24.66 -3.87
N ASN A 497 20.64 -24.26 -5.04
CA ASN A 497 21.16 -23.09 -5.76
C ASN A 497 20.98 -21.79 -4.95
N LEU A 498 19.84 -21.62 -4.27
CA LEU A 498 19.60 -20.46 -3.40
C LEU A 498 20.60 -20.40 -2.27
N VAL A 499 20.82 -21.51 -1.55
CA VAL A 499 21.80 -21.59 -0.47
C VAL A 499 23.19 -21.20 -0.96
N GLU A 500 23.64 -21.75 -2.09
CA GLU A 500 24.95 -21.43 -2.69
C GLU A 500 25.10 -19.94 -3.00
N VAL A 501 24.04 -19.30 -3.51
CA VAL A 501 24.06 -17.88 -3.90
C VAL A 501 23.86 -16.95 -2.70
N SER A 502 23.15 -17.36 -1.65
CA SER A 502 22.81 -16.52 -0.51
C SER A 502 23.85 -16.57 0.63
N MET A 503 24.49 -17.72 0.83
CA MET A 503 25.43 -17.91 1.94
C MET A 503 26.66 -17.00 1.81
N GLY A 504 27.03 -16.36 2.92
CA GLY A 504 28.20 -15.47 3.00
C GLY A 504 27.95 -14.04 2.51
N LYS A 505 26.74 -13.70 2.03
CA LYS A 505 26.34 -12.31 1.78
C LYS A 505 26.00 -11.61 3.10
N CYS A 506 26.42 -10.36 3.24
CA CYS A 506 26.05 -9.52 4.38
C CYS A 506 24.94 -8.55 3.97
N CYS A 507 23.80 -8.65 4.64
CA CYS A 507 22.70 -7.69 4.60
C CYS A 507 22.00 -7.64 5.97
N MET A 508 21.11 -6.65 6.15
CA MET A 508 20.35 -6.49 7.40
C MET A 508 19.69 -7.80 7.87
N ALA A 509 19.02 -8.51 6.96
CA ALA A 509 18.35 -9.78 7.28
C ALA A 509 19.34 -10.84 7.81
N THR A 510 20.54 -10.97 7.22
CA THR A 510 21.53 -11.95 7.71
C THR A 510 22.08 -11.60 9.08
N GLU A 511 22.27 -10.32 9.40
CA GLU A 511 22.73 -9.89 10.74
C GLU A 511 21.67 -10.18 11.81
N GLU A 512 20.39 -9.96 11.48
CA GLU A 512 19.27 -10.28 12.36
C GLU A 512 19.10 -11.78 12.57
N ILE A 513 19.27 -12.58 11.51
CA ILE A 513 19.28 -14.04 11.60
C ILE A 513 20.37 -14.50 12.57
N GLU A 514 21.63 -14.06 12.40
CA GLU A 514 22.74 -14.50 13.26
C GLU A 514 22.51 -14.22 14.75
N ARG A 515 21.92 -13.05 15.05
CA ARG A 515 21.53 -12.67 16.42
C ARG A 515 20.47 -13.61 17.02
N ASP A 516 19.62 -14.17 16.16
CA ASP A 516 18.45 -14.95 16.56
C ASP A 516 18.69 -16.45 16.61
N LEU A 517 19.67 -16.97 15.86
CA LEU A 517 19.96 -18.41 15.76
C LEU A 517 20.10 -19.09 17.13
N HIS A 518 20.91 -18.51 18.03
CA HIS A 518 21.24 -19.13 19.32
C HIS A 518 20.14 -18.98 20.38
N ARG A 519 19.12 -18.14 20.15
CA ARG A 519 17.93 -18.03 20.99
C ARG A 519 16.74 -18.85 20.47
N SER A 520 16.94 -19.66 19.42
CA SER A 520 15.88 -20.45 18.78
C SER A 520 15.80 -21.85 19.38
N LEU A 521 14.80 -22.11 20.24
CA LEU A 521 14.64 -23.36 21.01
C LEU A 521 15.96 -23.81 21.70
N PRO A 522 16.57 -22.95 22.55
CA PRO A 522 17.91 -23.19 23.09
C PRO A 522 18.03 -24.44 23.97
N GLU A 523 16.91 -24.89 24.53
CA GLU A 523 16.82 -26.08 25.38
C GLU A 523 16.80 -27.39 24.57
N HIS A 524 16.50 -27.32 23.27
CA HIS A 524 16.38 -28.50 22.43
C HIS A 524 17.77 -28.97 21.95
N PRO A 525 18.15 -30.26 22.15
CA PRO A 525 19.50 -30.76 21.83
C PRO A 525 19.99 -30.47 20.40
N THR A 526 19.08 -30.54 19.42
CA THR A 526 19.36 -30.21 18.01
C THR A 526 19.96 -28.82 17.78
N PHE A 527 19.50 -27.80 18.51
CA PHE A 527 19.95 -26.42 18.33
C PHE A 527 21.07 -26.03 19.31
N GLN A 528 21.51 -26.97 20.15
CA GLN A 528 22.78 -26.87 20.88
C GLN A 528 23.96 -27.40 20.05
N ASN A 529 23.69 -28.05 18.91
CA ASN A 529 24.68 -28.55 17.96
C ASN A 529 24.87 -27.56 16.80
N GLU A 530 26.13 -27.32 16.41
CA GLU A 530 26.48 -26.49 15.24
C GLU A 530 25.77 -26.96 13.96
N THR A 531 25.49 -28.27 13.83
CA THR A 531 24.80 -28.84 12.66
C THR A 531 23.37 -28.31 12.54
N GLY A 532 22.61 -28.29 13.64
CA GLY A 532 21.23 -27.80 13.65
C GLY A 532 21.16 -26.29 13.45
N ILE A 533 22.06 -25.54 14.11
CA ILE A 533 22.20 -24.09 13.91
C ILE A 533 22.61 -23.75 12.47
N ALA A 534 23.48 -24.55 11.85
CA ALA A 534 23.86 -24.36 10.45
C ALA A 534 22.71 -24.64 9.48
N ALA A 535 21.87 -25.65 9.73
CA ALA A 535 20.67 -25.92 8.94
C ALA A 535 19.66 -24.76 9.07
N LEU A 536 19.39 -24.30 10.29
CA LEU A 536 18.51 -23.14 10.55
C LEU A 536 19.00 -21.88 9.81
N ARG A 537 20.30 -21.60 9.88
CA ARG A 537 20.94 -20.50 9.14
C ARG A 537 20.72 -20.60 7.64
N ARG A 538 20.94 -21.77 7.04
CA ARG A 538 20.78 -21.98 5.59
C ARG A 538 19.34 -21.76 5.15
N VAL A 539 18.36 -22.34 5.86
CA VAL A 539 16.93 -22.19 5.51
C VAL A 539 16.47 -20.74 5.60
N LEU A 540 16.75 -20.05 6.73
CA LEU A 540 16.34 -18.65 6.91
C LEU A 540 17.01 -17.71 5.92
N THR A 541 18.32 -17.89 5.67
CA THR A 541 19.08 -17.06 4.73
C THR A 541 18.61 -17.28 3.29
N ALA A 542 18.36 -18.54 2.90
CA ALA A 542 17.84 -18.86 1.56
C ALA A 542 16.45 -18.26 1.36
N TYR A 543 15.59 -18.29 2.38
CA TYR A 543 14.26 -17.68 2.31
C TYR A 543 14.34 -16.16 2.19
N ALA A 544 15.12 -15.50 3.04
CA ALA A 544 15.30 -14.04 2.99
C ALA A 544 15.86 -13.57 1.64
N HIS A 545 16.71 -14.39 1.00
CA HIS A 545 17.19 -14.12 -0.35
C HIS A 545 16.13 -14.35 -1.44
N ARG A 546 15.30 -15.39 -1.31
CA ARG A 546 14.21 -15.71 -2.24
C ARG A 546 13.19 -14.58 -2.31
N ASN A 547 12.80 -14.05 -1.15
CA ASN A 547 11.78 -13.00 -1.07
C ASN A 547 12.29 -11.80 -0.27
N PRO A 548 13.06 -10.88 -0.88
CA PRO A 548 13.61 -9.71 -0.19
C PRO A 548 12.55 -8.74 0.34
N LYS A 549 11.32 -8.78 -0.17
CA LYS A 549 10.21 -7.94 0.31
C LYS A 549 9.77 -8.35 1.72
N ILE A 550 9.81 -9.64 2.03
CA ILE A 550 9.56 -10.17 3.37
C ILE A 550 10.88 -10.19 4.16
N GLY A 551 11.96 -10.64 3.53
CA GLY A 551 13.28 -10.75 4.15
C GLY A 551 13.26 -11.73 5.32
N TYR A 552 13.66 -11.24 6.50
CA TYR A 552 13.59 -11.98 7.76
C TYR A 552 12.78 -11.18 8.77
N CYS A 553 11.84 -11.84 9.44
CA CYS A 553 11.06 -11.28 10.52
C CYS A 553 11.30 -12.10 11.79
N GLN A 554 11.52 -11.39 12.90
CA GLN A 554 11.66 -11.99 14.21
C GLN A 554 10.40 -12.81 14.55
N SER A 555 10.58 -14.11 14.77
CA SER A 555 9.57 -15.20 14.95
C SER A 555 9.76 -16.33 13.94
N MET A 556 10.26 -16.02 12.74
CA MET A 556 10.52 -17.02 11.70
C MET A 556 11.54 -18.07 12.13
N ASN A 557 12.52 -17.68 12.94
CA ASN A 557 13.50 -18.58 13.52
C ASN A 557 12.86 -19.67 14.39
N ILE A 558 11.88 -19.33 15.23
CA ILE A 558 11.18 -20.29 16.08
C ILE A 558 10.38 -21.27 15.23
N LEU A 559 9.61 -20.76 14.26
CA LEU A 559 8.84 -21.61 13.35
C LEU A 559 9.77 -22.55 12.57
N THR A 560 10.82 -22.01 11.94
CA THR A 560 11.77 -22.79 11.12
C THR A 560 12.48 -23.84 11.94
N SER A 561 12.85 -23.54 13.19
CA SER A 561 13.43 -24.51 14.11
C SER A 561 12.50 -25.71 14.30
N VAL A 562 11.20 -25.49 14.53
CA VAL A 562 10.22 -26.58 14.68
C VAL A 562 10.02 -27.36 13.38
N LEU A 563 9.97 -26.67 12.23
CA LEU A 563 9.86 -27.35 10.93
C LEU A 563 11.05 -28.30 10.68
N LEU A 564 12.26 -27.88 11.04
CA LEU A 564 13.48 -28.69 10.93
C LEU A 564 13.52 -29.89 11.89
N LEU A 565 12.67 -29.93 12.93
CA LEU A 565 12.57 -31.11 13.79
C LEU A 565 11.81 -32.26 13.12
N TYR A 566 10.85 -31.96 12.24
CA TYR A 566 9.92 -32.95 11.69
C TYR A 566 10.01 -33.16 10.18
N ALA A 567 10.67 -32.25 9.46
CA ALA A 567 10.83 -32.31 8.00
C ALA A 567 12.31 -32.29 7.59
N GLU A 568 12.60 -32.72 6.37
CA GLU A 568 13.95 -32.56 5.81
C GLU A 568 14.28 -31.08 5.58
N GLU A 569 15.57 -30.73 5.47
CA GLU A 569 15.99 -29.32 5.37
C GLU A 569 15.33 -28.57 4.21
N GLU A 570 15.27 -29.18 3.03
CA GLU A 570 14.61 -28.59 1.86
C GLU A 570 13.08 -28.58 2.02
N GLU A 571 12.50 -29.61 2.63
CA GLU A 571 11.06 -29.64 2.94
C GLU A 571 10.68 -28.53 3.92
N ALA A 572 11.48 -28.31 4.97
CA ALA A 572 11.30 -27.23 5.94
C ALA A 572 11.38 -25.85 5.28
N PHE A 573 12.26 -25.67 4.29
CA PHE A 573 12.29 -24.47 3.47
C PHE A 573 10.97 -24.26 2.71
N TRP A 574 10.42 -25.28 2.05
CA TRP A 574 9.15 -25.14 1.33
C TRP A 574 7.94 -25.00 2.25
N LEU A 575 7.97 -25.60 3.44
CA LEU A 575 6.98 -25.34 4.49
C LEU A 575 7.04 -23.87 4.93
N LEU A 576 8.23 -23.32 5.16
CA LEU A 576 8.39 -21.91 5.48
C LEU A 576 7.86 -21.00 4.37
N VAL A 577 8.15 -21.32 3.11
CA VAL A 577 7.58 -20.61 1.94
C VAL A 577 6.06 -20.67 1.96
N ALA A 578 5.47 -21.85 2.16
CA ALA A 578 4.02 -22.00 2.21
C ALA A 578 3.39 -21.22 3.38
N VAL A 579 4.02 -21.22 4.55
CA VAL A 579 3.52 -20.48 5.71
C VAL A 579 3.59 -18.98 5.47
N CYS A 580 4.75 -18.44 5.10
CA CYS A 580 4.96 -17.00 4.99
C CYS A 580 4.29 -16.37 3.75
N GLU A 581 4.21 -17.07 2.62
CA GLU A 581 3.69 -16.49 1.36
C GLU A 581 2.23 -16.85 1.09
N ARG A 582 1.65 -17.82 1.80
CA ARG A 582 0.29 -18.31 1.51
C ARG A 582 -0.59 -18.50 2.73
N MET A 583 -0.14 -19.19 3.77
CA MET A 583 -1.02 -19.51 4.90
C MET A 583 -1.18 -18.32 5.85
N LEU A 584 -0.14 -17.48 5.97
CA LEU A 584 -0.09 -16.28 6.80
C LEU A 584 0.40 -15.08 5.97
N PRO A 585 -0.36 -14.63 4.95
CA PRO A 585 0.04 -13.49 4.13
C PRO A 585 0.18 -12.25 5.01
N ASP A 586 1.21 -11.45 4.73
CA ASP A 586 1.49 -10.17 5.38
C ASP A 586 1.89 -10.25 6.87
N TYR A 587 2.05 -11.45 7.45
CA TYR A 587 2.43 -11.63 8.86
C TYR A 587 3.88 -11.28 9.14
N PHE A 588 4.78 -11.70 8.26
CA PHE A 588 6.23 -11.65 8.48
C PHE A 588 6.90 -10.49 7.73
N ASN A 589 6.15 -9.45 7.38
CA ASN A 589 6.75 -8.23 6.84
C ASN A 589 7.26 -7.31 7.97
N HIS A 590 8.03 -6.26 7.68
CA HIS A 590 8.64 -5.40 8.71
C HIS A 590 7.61 -4.69 9.60
N ARG A 591 6.40 -4.43 9.08
CA ARG A 591 5.31 -3.79 9.81
C ARG A 591 4.35 -4.79 10.48
N VAL A 592 4.55 -6.09 10.27
CA VAL A 592 3.70 -7.22 10.71
C VAL A 592 2.18 -6.98 10.51
N ILE A 593 1.81 -6.35 9.37
CA ILE A 593 0.44 -5.87 9.13
C ILE A 593 -0.60 -6.99 9.25
N GLY A 594 -0.35 -8.14 8.61
CA GLY A 594 -1.28 -9.26 8.63
C GLY A 594 -1.55 -9.79 10.03
N ALA A 595 -0.51 -9.88 10.86
CA ALA A 595 -0.63 -10.35 12.24
C ALA A 595 -1.41 -9.35 13.13
N GLN A 596 -1.21 -8.06 12.92
CA GLN A 596 -1.97 -7.01 13.63
C GLN A 596 -3.45 -6.95 13.18
N VAL A 597 -3.71 -7.18 11.89
CA VAL A 597 -5.09 -7.31 11.38
C VAL A 597 -5.78 -8.47 12.07
N ASP A 598 -5.15 -9.64 12.13
CA ASP A 598 -5.73 -10.82 12.78
C ASP A 598 -5.83 -10.66 14.30
N GLN A 599 -4.90 -9.94 14.94
CA GLN A 599 -5.07 -9.55 16.34
C GLN A 599 -6.33 -8.67 16.53
N SER A 600 -6.58 -7.71 15.63
CA SER A 600 -7.78 -6.87 15.71
C SER A 600 -9.06 -7.67 15.43
N VAL A 601 -9.00 -8.64 14.50
CA VAL A 601 -10.08 -9.63 14.28
C VAL A 601 -10.34 -10.42 15.55
N PHE A 602 -9.29 -10.86 16.25
CA PHE A 602 -9.40 -11.59 17.51
C PHE A 602 -10.07 -10.74 18.60
N GLU A 603 -9.74 -9.46 18.69
CA GLU A 603 -10.40 -8.53 19.62
C GLU A 603 -11.91 -8.42 19.34
N GLU A 604 -12.31 -8.36 18.06
CA GLU A 604 -13.73 -8.35 17.68
C GLU A 604 -14.41 -9.68 18.05
N LEU A 605 -13.74 -10.82 17.82
CA LEU A 605 -14.23 -12.13 18.24
C LEU A 605 -14.37 -12.26 19.76
N ILE A 606 -13.45 -11.68 20.56
CA ILE A 606 -13.57 -11.65 22.03
C ILE A 606 -14.84 -10.88 22.43
N LYS A 607 -15.11 -9.73 21.82
CA LYS A 607 -16.33 -8.94 22.11
C LYS A 607 -17.60 -9.70 21.76
N GLU A 608 -17.59 -10.45 20.66
CA GLU A 608 -18.75 -11.23 20.21
C GLU A 608 -18.99 -12.50 21.04
N ARG A 609 -17.91 -13.19 21.44
CA ARG A 609 -17.98 -14.55 22.02
C ARG A 609 -17.77 -14.60 23.52
N LEU A 610 -17.02 -13.65 24.07
CA LEU A 610 -16.71 -13.54 25.49
C LEU A 610 -17.09 -12.13 26.01
N PRO A 611 -18.37 -11.70 25.86
CA PRO A 611 -18.79 -10.34 26.18
C PRO A 611 -18.57 -9.99 27.65
N GLU A 612 -18.76 -10.96 28.57
CA GLU A 612 -18.51 -10.76 30.00
C GLU A 612 -17.04 -10.39 30.27
N LEU A 613 -16.11 -11.02 29.56
CA LEU A 613 -14.68 -10.70 29.68
C LEU A 613 -14.38 -9.32 29.07
N ALA A 614 -14.95 -9.03 27.90
CA ALA A 614 -14.79 -7.76 27.21
C ALA A 614 -15.35 -6.56 28.01
N ASP A 615 -16.43 -6.75 28.77
CA ASP A 615 -17.02 -5.71 29.61
C ASP A 615 -16.19 -5.41 30.87
N HIS A 616 -15.46 -6.41 31.39
CA HIS A 616 -14.62 -6.26 32.60
C HIS A 616 -13.21 -5.75 32.28
N ILE A 617 -12.62 -6.18 31.17
CA ILE A 617 -11.32 -5.68 30.71
C ILE A 617 -11.53 -4.35 29.99
N LYS A 618 -11.29 -3.25 30.72
CA LYS A 618 -11.51 -1.87 30.23
C LYS A 618 -10.75 -1.54 28.94
N ASP A 619 -9.61 -2.18 28.72
CA ASP A 619 -8.78 -2.00 27.53
C ASP A 619 -8.30 -3.36 27.00
N LEU A 620 -8.93 -3.84 25.93
CA LEU A 620 -8.55 -5.09 25.28
C LEU A 620 -7.19 -4.99 24.57
N SER A 621 -6.62 -3.78 24.40
CA SER A 621 -5.28 -3.60 23.84
C SER A 621 -4.20 -4.27 24.70
N THR A 622 -4.45 -4.47 26.00
CA THR A 622 -3.61 -5.29 26.86
C THR A 622 -3.47 -6.72 26.31
N LEU A 623 -4.59 -7.36 25.97
CA LEU A 623 -4.61 -8.69 25.39
C LEU A 623 -4.06 -8.70 23.96
N ALA A 624 -4.11 -7.56 23.24
CA ALA A 624 -3.55 -7.41 21.91
C ALA A 624 -2.04 -7.72 21.89
N SER A 625 -1.29 -7.14 22.83
CA SER A 625 0.17 -7.35 22.91
C SER A 625 0.55 -8.81 23.17
N ILE A 626 -0.21 -9.49 24.04
CA ILE A 626 0.00 -10.89 24.41
C ILE A 626 -0.36 -11.80 23.23
N SER A 627 -1.56 -11.62 22.69
CA SER A 627 -2.10 -12.45 21.60
C SER A 627 -1.34 -12.28 20.29
N LEU A 628 -0.71 -11.12 20.03
CA LEU A 628 0.15 -10.93 18.86
C LEU A 628 1.28 -11.97 18.81
N SER A 629 1.87 -12.33 19.95
CA SER A 629 2.88 -13.38 20.02
C SER A 629 2.32 -14.76 19.66
N TRP A 630 1.05 -15.04 20.01
CA TRP A 630 0.38 -16.30 19.70
C TRP A 630 0.21 -16.48 18.19
N PHE A 631 -0.15 -15.40 17.49
CA PHE A 631 -0.31 -15.39 16.04
C PHE A 631 1.04 -15.48 15.30
N LEU A 632 2.06 -14.74 15.75
CA LEU A 632 3.38 -14.72 15.08
C LEU A 632 4.13 -16.05 15.20
N THR A 633 4.04 -16.73 16.35
CA THR A 633 4.78 -17.98 16.59
C THR A 633 3.89 -19.22 16.57
N LEU A 634 2.59 -19.10 16.29
CA LEU A 634 1.64 -20.21 16.34
C LEU A 634 1.67 -20.94 17.69
N PHE A 635 1.71 -20.17 18.79
CA PHE A 635 1.88 -20.64 20.18
C PHE A 635 3.24 -21.29 20.52
N LEU A 636 4.16 -21.45 19.56
CA LEU A 636 5.43 -22.17 19.78
C LEU A 636 6.34 -21.52 20.84
N SER A 637 6.23 -20.21 21.06
CA SER A 637 7.09 -19.49 22.00
C SER A 637 6.53 -19.37 23.42
N ILE A 638 5.28 -19.79 23.65
CA ILE A 638 4.54 -19.53 24.90
C ILE A 638 3.95 -20.79 25.54
N MET A 639 4.08 -21.94 24.90
CA MET A 639 3.54 -23.23 25.33
C MET A 639 4.67 -24.27 25.29
N PRO A 640 4.63 -25.33 26.13
CA PRO A 640 5.55 -26.46 25.98
C PRO A 640 5.53 -27.03 24.56
N LEU A 641 6.71 -27.32 24.00
CA LEU A 641 6.86 -27.73 22.59
C LEU A 641 5.94 -28.91 22.22
N GLU A 642 5.82 -29.90 23.10
CA GLU A 642 5.00 -31.11 22.92
C GLU A 642 3.50 -30.83 22.75
N SER A 643 3.01 -29.77 23.39
CA SER A 643 1.63 -29.29 23.25
C SER A 643 1.52 -28.38 22.02
N ALA A 644 2.49 -27.50 21.81
CA ALA A 644 2.47 -26.51 20.73
C ALA A 644 2.48 -27.16 19.34
N VAL A 645 3.16 -28.30 19.16
CA VAL A 645 3.17 -29.01 17.88
C VAL A 645 1.78 -29.57 17.48
N ASN A 646 0.90 -29.89 18.45
CA ASN A 646 -0.48 -30.29 18.15
C ASN A 646 -1.31 -29.10 17.64
N VAL A 647 -1.00 -27.89 18.13
CA VAL A 647 -1.58 -26.64 17.60
C VAL A 647 -1.10 -26.41 16.16
N VAL A 648 0.18 -26.65 15.87
CA VAL A 648 0.74 -26.55 14.52
C VAL A 648 0.10 -27.56 13.56
N ASP A 649 -0.21 -28.78 14.01
CA ASP A 649 -0.97 -29.75 13.21
C ASP A 649 -2.34 -29.20 12.78
N CYS A 650 -3.07 -28.63 13.75
CA CYS A 650 -4.37 -28.01 13.53
C CYS A 650 -4.25 -26.81 12.58
N PHE A 651 -3.20 -26.00 12.71
CA PHE A 651 -2.92 -24.90 11.79
C PHE A 651 -2.66 -25.37 10.36
N PHE A 652 -1.83 -26.40 10.15
CA PHE A 652 -1.59 -26.91 8.80
C PHE A 652 -2.87 -27.46 8.17
N TYR A 653 -3.74 -28.10 8.96
CA TYR A 653 -4.98 -28.70 8.47
C TYR A 653 -6.15 -27.71 8.28
N ASP A 654 -6.44 -26.84 9.24
CA ASP A 654 -7.59 -25.91 9.22
C ASP A 654 -7.20 -24.46 8.94
N GLY A 655 -5.91 -24.14 8.93
CA GLY A 655 -5.39 -22.78 8.75
C GLY A 655 -5.45 -21.96 10.04
N ILE A 656 -5.30 -20.65 9.90
CA ILE A 656 -5.29 -19.67 11.00
C ILE A 656 -6.57 -19.66 11.85
N LYS A 657 -7.69 -20.18 11.32
CA LYS A 657 -8.92 -20.37 12.07
C LYS A 657 -8.70 -21.17 13.36
N ALA A 658 -7.85 -22.20 13.31
CA ALA A 658 -7.54 -23.01 14.49
C ALA A 658 -6.87 -22.18 15.60
N ILE A 659 -6.05 -21.18 15.24
CA ILE A 659 -5.36 -20.30 16.17
C ILE A 659 -6.35 -19.36 16.86
N PHE A 660 -7.31 -18.78 16.11
CA PHE A 660 -8.40 -17.98 16.68
C PHE A 660 -9.25 -18.79 17.67
N GLN A 661 -9.65 -20.00 17.28
CA GLN A 661 -10.49 -20.87 18.10
C GLN A 661 -9.78 -21.25 19.40
N LEU A 662 -8.51 -21.65 19.31
CA LEU A 662 -7.71 -21.98 20.49
C LEU A 662 -7.52 -20.77 21.39
N GLY A 663 -7.21 -19.60 20.83
CA GLY A 663 -7.08 -18.35 21.59
C GLY A 663 -8.35 -18.01 22.37
N LEU A 664 -9.53 -18.15 21.77
CA LEU A 664 -10.81 -17.93 22.44
C LEU A 664 -11.03 -18.93 23.57
N ALA A 665 -10.72 -20.21 23.35
CA ALA A 665 -10.83 -21.25 24.38
C ALA A 665 -9.90 -21.00 25.57
N ILE A 666 -8.66 -20.54 25.33
CA ILE A 666 -7.72 -20.16 26.38
C ILE A 666 -8.26 -18.98 27.20
N LEU A 667 -8.81 -17.95 26.54
CA LEU A 667 -9.39 -16.79 27.23
C LEU A 667 -10.65 -17.17 28.02
N GLU A 668 -11.50 -18.03 27.47
CA GLU A 668 -12.70 -18.53 28.17
C GLU A 668 -12.30 -19.32 29.43
N ALA A 669 -11.34 -20.23 29.32
CA ALA A 669 -10.87 -21.05 30.43
C ALA A 669 -10.32 -20.20 31.60
N ASN A 670 -9.76 -19.02 31.29
CA ASN A 670 -9.17 -18.11 32.27
C ASN A 670 -10.05 -16.89 32.58
N ALA A 671 -11.29 -16.83 32.06
CA ALA A 671 -12.11 -15.62 32.10
C ALA A 671 -12.35 -15.11 33.53
N VAL A 672 -12.61 -16.00 34.49
CA VAL A 672 -12.85 -15.62 35.89
C VAL A 672 -11.61 -14.96 36.52
N GLU A 673 -10.43 -15.52 36.30
CA GLU A 673 -9.18 -14.97 36.84
C GLU A 673 -8.81 -13.66 36.14
N LEU A 674 -8.99 -13.59 34.82
CA LEU A 674 -8.75 -12.39 34.02
C LEU A 674 -9.69 -11.23 34.40
N CYS A 675 -10.97 -11.50 34.67
CA CYS A 675 -11.91 -10.49 35.17
C CYS A 675 -11.52 -9.93 36.54
N ASN A 676 -10.77 -10.70 37.33
CA ASN A 676 -10.22 -10.28 38.62
C ASN A 676 -8.79 -9.71 38.52
N SER A 677 -8.25 -9.59 37.31
CA SER A 677 -6.92 -9.01 37.10
C SER A 677 -6.89 -7.52 37.47
N LYS A 678 -5.75 -7.05 37.99
CA LYS A 678 -5.59 -5.67 38.49
C LYS A 678 -4.94 -4.76 37.45
N ASP A 679 -4.06 -5.34 36.66
CA ASP A 679 -3.25 -4.70 35.64
C ASP A 679 -2.83 -5.71 34.57
N ASP A 680 -2.22 -5.19 33.51
CA ASP A 680 -1.75 -5.94 32.34
C ASP A 680 -0.71 -7.01 32.68
N GLY A 681 0.16 -6.72 33.65
CA GLY A 681 1.18 -7.67 34.10
C GLY A 681 0.57 -8.87 34.79
N HIS A 682 -0.46 -8.67 35.61
CA HIS A 682 -1.18 -9.76 36.26
C HIS A 682 -1.94 -10.62 35.24
N ALA A 683 -2.57 -10.02 34.23
CA ALA A 683 -3.23 -10.76 33.15
C ALA A 683 -2.24 -11.62 32.35
N LEU A 684 -1.05 -11.07 32.04
CA LEU A 684 0.03 -11.83 31.41
C LEU A 684 0.48 -13.01 32.27
N MET A 685 0.67 -12.80 33.57
CA MET A 685 1.04 -13.87 34.50
C MET A 685 0.02 -15.01 34.55
N ILE A 686 -1.29 -14.69 34.57
CA ILE A 686 -2.37 -15.68 34.55
C ILE A 686 -2.28 -16.53 33.29
N LEU A 687 -2.20 -15.88 32.12
CA LEU A 687 -2.15 -16.57 30.83
C LEU A 687 -0.88 -17.39 30.65
N SER A 688 0.30 -16.83 30.97
CA SER A 688 1.57 -17.55 30.92
C SER A 688 1.56 -18.76 31.85
N ARG A 689 1.08 -18.59 33.10
CA ARG A 689 0.95 -19.70 34.05
C ARG A 689 0.04 -20.79 33.51
N PHE A 690 -1.13 -20.45 32.96
CA PHE A 690 -2.04 -21.43 32.37
C PHE A 690 -1.37 -22.20 31.24
N LEU A 691 -0.76 -21.49 30.28
CA LEU A 691 -0.12 -22.07 29.09
C LEU A 691 1.07 -22.98 29.44
N ASP A 692 1.85 -22.64 30.46
CA ASP A 692 2.94 -23.50 30.97
C ASP A 692 2.44 -24.84 31.56
N HIS A 693 1.17 -24.87 32.02
CA HIS A 693 0.54 -26.07 32.57
C HIS A 693 -0.31 -26.85 31.55
N VAL A 694 -0.35 -26.41 30.29
CA VAL A 694 -0.97 -27.17 29.19
C VAL A 694 -0.01 -28.27 28.74
N LYS A 695 -0.35 -29.53 29.00
CA LYS A 695 0.52 -30.68 28.74
C LYS A 695 -0.08 -31.62 27.71
N ASN A 696 0.81 -32.29 26.99
CA ASN A 696 0.48 -33.43 26.16
C ASN A 696 0.92 -34.71 26.89
N GLU A 697 -0.01 -35.30 27.65
CA GLU A 697 0.22 -36.57 28.36
C GLU A 697 0.48 -37.76 27.41
N GLU A 698 0.26 -37.56 26.10
CA GLU A 698 0.50 -38.56 25.05
C GLU A 698 1.87 -38.43 24.38
N SER A 699 2.66 -37.40 24.70
CA SER A 699 3.97 -37.16 24.08
C SER A 699 5.01 -38.24 24.44
N PRO A 700 5.76 -38.76 23.46
CA PRO A 700 6.88 -39.68 23.72
C PRO A 700 8.14 -38.95 24.22
N LEU A 701 8.25 -37.63 24.00
CA LEU A 701 9.40 -36.81 24.38
C LEU A 701 9.51 -36.62 25.91
N PRO A 702 10.73 -36.48 26.48
CA PRO A 702 10.90 -36.12 27.87
C PRO A 702 10.47 -34.66 28.10
N PRO A 703 9.77 -34.34 29.20
CA PRO A 703 9.31 -32.97 29.44
C PRO A 703 10.51 -32.03 29.56
N ILE A 704 10.66 -31.13 28.60
CA ILE A 704 11.65 -30.05 28.63
C ILE A 704 11.01 -28.88 29.41
N SER A 705 11.62 -28.49 30.53
CA SER A 705 11.14 -27.36 31.34
C SER A 705 11.49 -26.03 30.68
N ASN A 706 10.48 -25.33 30.15
CA ASN A 706 10.61 -23.96 29.62
C ASN A 706 11.10 -22.96 30.69
N GLN A 707 12.02 -22.06 30.30
CA GLN A 707 12.53 -20.93 31.10
C GLN A 707 11.56 -19.77 31.38
N HIS A 708 10.26 -19.88 31.08
CA HIS A 708 9.27 -18.83 31.40
C HIS A 708 8.63 -18.94 32.78
N ALA A 709 9.12 -19.83 33.66
CA ALA A 709 8.80 -19.88 35.08
C ALA A 709 9.33 -18.64 35.84
N PHE A 710 8.89 -17.44 35.46
CA PHE A 710 8.90 -16.28 36.33
C PHE A 710 7.75 -16.46 37.32
N PHE A 711 8.06 -16.32 38.61
CA PHE A 711 7.16 -16.29 39.78
C PHE A 711 6.97 -17.60 40.55
N SER A 712 7.88 -17.75 41.52
CA SER A 712 7.65 -18.01 42.96
C SER A 712 6.90 -19.27 43.40
N ASP A 713 7.69 -20.09 44.10
CA ASP A 713 7.50 -21.41 44.71
C ASP A 713 6.41 -21.55 45.82
N GLU A 714 5.38 -20.69 45.90
CA GLU A 714 4.40 -20.73 47.01
C GLU A 714 2.93 -20.49 46.60
N GLN A 715 2.41 -21.16 45.57
CA GLN A 715 0.96 -21.17 45.31
C GLN A 715 0.44 -22.52 44.82
N GLU A 716 -0.80 -22.84 45.24
CA GLU A 716 -1.50 -24.11 45.01
C GLU A 716 -1.31 -24.68 43.59
N PRO A 717 -1.17 -26.02 43.45
CA PRO A 717 -0.97 -26.63 42.15
C PRO A 717 -2.13 -26.30 41.21
N CYS A 718 -1.80 -25.65 40.08
CA CYS A 718 -2.76 -25.36 39.02
C CYS A 718 -3.22 -26.68 38.38
N PRO A 719 -4.52 -26.86 38.06
CA PRO A 719 -4.97 -28.06 37.36
C PRO A 719 -4.29 -28.16 36.00
N VAL A 720 -3.61 -29.29 35.75
CA VAL A 720 -3.01 -29.60 34.44
C VAL A 720 -4.13 -29.72 33.42
N THR A 721 -4.03 -28.98 32.32
CA THR A 721 -4.98 -29.06 31.20
C THR A 721 -4.34 -29.86 30.08
N GLU A 722 -5.08 -30.83 29.54
CA GLU A 722 -4.63 -31.64 28.42
C GLU A 722 -4.88 -30.89 27.10
N ILE A 723 -3.89 -30.89 26.19
CA ILE A 723 -3.95 -30.11 24.95
C ILE A 723 -5.02 -30.57 23.95
N ALA A 724 -5.22 -31.88 23.78
CA ALA A 724 -6.28 -32.42 22.93
C ALA A 724 -7.68 -32.07 23.46
N ASP A 725 -7.89 -32.07 24.79
CA ASP A 725 -9.13 -31.58 25.40
C ASP A 725 -9.34 -30.09 25.11
N LEU A 726 -8.30 -29.26 25.25
CA LEU A 726 -8.37 -27.82 24.94
C LEU A 726 -8.65 -27.56 23.44
N ILE A 727 -8.01 -28.32 22.55
CA ILE A 727 -8.27 -28.24 21.09
C ILE A 727 -9.71 -28.69 20.79
N HIS A 728 -10.18 -29.79 21.40
CA HIS A 728 -11.54 -30.27 21.23
C HIS A 728 -12.56 -29.21 21.66
N ASP A 729 -12.40 -28.65 22.86
CA ASP A 729 -13.22 -27.56 23.38
C ASP A 729 -13.23 -26.36 22.43
N SER A 730 -12.07 -26.01 21.87
CA SER A 730 -11.96 -24.90 20.91
C SER A 730 -12.81 -25.12 19.65
N TYR A 731 -12.82 -26.35 19.12
CA TYR A 731 -13.62 -26.69 17.94
C TYR A 731 -15.10 -26.82 18.26
N GLU A 732 -15.46 -27.36 19.42
CA GLU A 732 -16.86 -27.51 19.82
C GLU A 732 -17.52 -26.15 20.09
N LYS A 733 -16.84 -25.28 20.85
CA LYS A 733 -17.40 -24.00 21.30
C LYS A 733 -17.28 -22.90 20.26
N PHE A 734 -16.24 -22.91 19.41
CA PHE A 734 -15.94 -21.83 18.46
C PHE A 734 -15.84 -22.33 16.99
N GLY A 735 -16.37 -23.51 16.69
CA GLY A 735 -16.33 -24.17 15.37
C GLY A 735 -17.16 -23.50 14.27
N ASP A 736 -18.11 -22.65 14.64
CA ASP A 736 -19.11 -22.02 13.78
C ASP A 736 -18.58 -20.86 12.92
N HIS A 737 -17.38 -20.34 13.24
CA HIS A 737 -16.75 -19.29 12.44
C HIS A 737 -16.33 -19.80 11.05
N SER A 738 -16.88 -19.17 10.02
CA SER A 738 -16.53 -19.45 8.62
C SER A 738 -15.29 -18.66 8.17
N VAL A 739 -14.58 -19.20 7.17
CA VAL A 739 -13.47 -18.48 6.52
C VAL A 739 -13.97 -17.15 5.91
N GLU A 740 -15.19 -17.14 5.39
CA GLU A 740 -15.82 -15.93 4.81
C GLU A 740 -15.97 -14.80 5.85
N GLN A 741 -16.40 -15.13 7.08
CA GLN A 741 -16.53 -14.15 8.16
C GLN A 741 -15.16 -13.59 8.58
N ILE A 742 -14.14 -14.45 8.69
CA ILE A 742 -12.78 -14.01 9.03
C ILE A 742 -12.22 -13.08 7.96
N GLU A 743 -12.33 -13.43 6.67
CA GLU A 743 -11.92 -12.55 5.57
C GLU A 743 -12.68 -11.22 5.58
N HIS A 744 -13.98 -11.24 5.83
CA HIS A 744 -14.78 -10.02 5.95
C HIS A 744 -14.25 -9.09 7.07
N MET A 745 -14.01 -9.65 8.26
CA MET A 745 -13.43 -8.90 9.37
C MET A 745 -12.02 -8.39 9.03
N ARG A 746 -11.20 -9.16 8.30
CA ARG A 746 -9.86 -8.74 7.87
C ARG A 746 -9.89 -7.47 7.03
N TYR A 747 -10.83 -7.31 6.08
CA TYR A 747 -10.95 -6.05 5.32
C TYR A 747 -11.22 -4.86 6.24
N LYS A 748 -12.22 -5.00 7.11
CA LYS A 748 -12.62 -3.96 8.08
C LYS A 748 -11.46 -3.54 8.99
N HIS A 749 -10.71 -4.50 9.51
CA HIS A 749 -9.61 -4.25 10.42
C HIS A 749 -8.34 -3.78 9.72
N ARG A 750 -8.09 -4.20 8.48
CA ARG A 750 -6.94 -3.73 7.68
C ARG A 750 -6.97 -2.23 7.46
N ILE A 751 -8.14 -1.65 7.19
CA ILE A 751 -8.29 -0.19 7.09
C ILE A 751 -7.78 0.48 8.37
N ARG A 752 -8.21 -0.02 9.55
CA ARG A 752 -7.82 0.55 10.84
C ARG A 752 -6.34 0.38 11.14
N VAL A 753 -5.77 -0.79 10.89
CA VAL A 753 -4.34 -1.07 11.12
C VAL A 753 -3.48 -0.17 10.26
N LEU A 754 -3.77 -0.05 8.95
CA LEU A 754 -3.00 0.82 8.06
C LEU A 754 -3.08 2.29 8.49
N GLN A 755 -4.25 2.76 8.89
CA GLN A 755 -4.41 4.13 9.39
C GLN A 755 -3.65 4.36 10.70
N SER A 756 -3.63 3.38 11.61
CA SER A 756 -2.84 3.46 12.84
C SER A 756 -1.33 3.54 12.57
N HIS A 757 -0.84 2.83 11.54
CA HIS A 757 0.55 2.97 11.08
C HIS A 757 0.81 4.35 10.53
N GLU A 758 -0.09 4.87 9.69
CA GLU A 758 0.03 6.22 9.14
C GLU A 758 0.01 7.32 10.21
N ASP A 759 -0.84 7.18 11.23
CA ASP A 759 -0.88 8.09 12.37
C ASP A 759 0.44 8.02 13.16
N THR A 760 0.98 6.81 13.37
CA THR A 760 2.27 6.62 14.05
C THR A 760 3.42 7.25 13.25
N THR A 761 3.45 7.05 11.93
CA THR A 761 4.42 7.68 11.01
C THR A 761 4.33 9.20 11.09
N LYS A 762 3.12 9.75 11.01
CA LYS A 762 2.86 11.19 11.14
C LYS A 762 3.40 11.72 12.46
N GLN A 763 3.08 11.08 13.60
CA GLN A 763 3.56 11.50 14.91
C GLN A 763 5.10 11.42 15.04
N ASN A 764 5.73 10.42 14.43
CA ASN A 764 7.18 10.30 14.41
C ASN A 764 7.84 11.42 13.57
N VAL A 765 7.26 11.79 12.42
CA VAL A 765 7.72 12.94 11.62
C VAL A 765 7.58 14.24 12.41
N LEU A 766 6.40 14.49 12.99
CA LEU A 766 6.14 15.71 13.77
C LEU A 766 7.08 15.82 14.98
N ARG A 767 7.38 14.71 15.67
CA ARG A 767 8.34 14.70 16.79
C ARG A 767 9.74 15.18 16.39
N VAL A 768 10.15 14.94 15.14
CA VAL A 768 11.45 15.37 14.61
C VAL A 768 11.41 16.83 14.14
N VAL A 769 10.27 17.32 13.65
CA VAL A 769 10.15 18.67 13.06
C VAL A 769 9.79 19.75 14.10
N ILE A 770 8.95 19.44 15.09
CA ILE A 770 8.48 20.38 16.12
C ILE A 770 9.64 21.15 16.81
N PRO A 771 10.77 20.54 17.18
CA PRO A 771 11.88 21.27 17.81
C PRO A 771 12.55 22.31 16.92
N ASP A 772 12.41 22.19 15.59
CA ASP A 772 13.12 22.99 14.59
C ASP A 772 12.27 24.11 13.98
N VAL A 773 10.98 24.23 14.36
CA VAL A 773 10.05 25.24 13.82
C VAL A 773 9.24 25.92 14.92
N SER A 774 8.86 27.18 14.69
CA SER A 774 8.05 27.98 15.61
C SER A 774 6.54 27.87 15.37
N ILE A 775 6.10 27.14 14.34
CA ILE A 775 4.69 26.87 14.02
C ILE A 775 4.03 26.09 15.18
N LEU A 776 2.79 26.45 15.53
CA LEU A 776 2.02 25.73 16.54
C LEU A 776 1.84 24.25 16.14
N PRO A 777 1.97 23.29 17.08
CA PRO A 777 1.86 21.86 16.76
C PRO A 777 0.56 21.47 16.06
N GLU A 778 -0.57 22.10 16.42
CA GLU A 778 -1.87 21.88 15.78
C GLU A 778 -1.87 22.29 14.31
N ASP A 779 -1.30 23.46 13.98
CA ASP A 779 -1.23 23.96 12.61
C ASP A 779 -0.21 23.17 11.78
N LEU A 780 0.88 22.70 12.41
CA LEU A 780 1.87 21.83 11.77
C LEU A 780 1.28 20.45 11.43
N GLU A 781 0.41 19.93 12.29
CA GLU A 781 -0.32 18.69 12.05
C GLU A 781 -1.21 18.80 10.79
N GLU A 782 -1.95 19.90 10.67
CA GLU A 782 -2.79 20.17 9.50
C GLU A 782 -1.98 20.41 8.23
N LEU A 783 -0.82 21.07 8.35
CA LEU A 783 0.12 21.30 7.26
C LEU A 783 0.69 19.98 6.73
N TYR A 784 1.00 19.03 7.63
CA TYR A 784 1.44 17.70 7.24
C TYR A 784 0.35 16.94 6.46
N ASP A 785 -0.90 17.01 6.90
CA ASP A 785 -2.01 16.37 6.19
C ASP A 785 -2.21 16.96 4.78
N LEU A 786 -2.04 18.28 4.62
CA LEU A 786 -2.07 18.94 3.31
C LEU A 786 -0.91 18.48 2.41
N PHE A 787 0.29 18.41 2.98
CA PHE A 787 1.50 17.96 2.29
C PHE A 787 1.37 16.51 1.81
N LYS A 788 0.97 15.61 2.70
CA LYS A 788 0.69 14.20 2.39
C LYS A 788 -0.39 14.08 1.32
N ARG A 789 -1.45 14.88 1.39
CA ARG A 789 -2.50 14.85 0.36
C ARG A 789 -1.98 15.30 -1.01
N GLU A 790 -1.17 16.35 -1.11
CA GLU A 790 -0.58 16.72 -2.41
C GLU A 790 0.34 15.64 -2.97
N HIS A 791 1.13 14.98 -2.11
CA HIS A 791 1.90 13.80 -2.50
C HIS A 791 0.98 12.73 -3.11
N LEU A 792 -0.08 12.34 -2.40
CA LEU A 792 -1.02 11.30 -2.86
C LEU A 792 -1.78 11.67 -4.14
N MET A 793 -2.07 12.96 -4.36
CA MET A 793 -2.74 13.44 -5.58
C MET A 793 -1.94 13.17 -6.87
N SER A 794 -0.61 13.02 -6.82
CA SER A 794 0.14 12.54 -8.00
C SER A 794 -0.04 11.03 -8.15
N CYS A 795 0.04 10.27 -7.05
CA CYS A 795 -0.18 8.83 -7.03
C CYS A 795 -1.56 8.41 -7.56
N TYR A 796 -2.58 9.26 -7.44
CA TYR A 796 -3.93 8.95 -7.91
C TYR A 796 -4.05 8.97 -9.44
N TRP A 797 -3.36 9.90 -10.10
CA TRP A 797 -3.61 10.26 -11.50
C TRP A 797 -2.37 10.29 -12.39
N GLN A 798 -1.18 10.12 -11.82
CA GLN A 798 0.11 10.08 -12.52
C GLN A 798 0.77 8.73 -12.24
N TRP A 799 0.35 7.71 -13.00
CA TRP A 799 0.81 6.32 -12.87
C TRP A 799 2.33 6.13 -13.16
N MET A 800 3.01 7.15 -13.72
CA MET A 800 4.42 7.13 -14.12
C MET A 800 5.14 8.44 -13.72
N GLY A 801 4.93 8.91 -12.50
CA GLY A 801 5.62 10.11 -11.98
C GLY A 801 7.00 9.78 -11.41
N PRO A 802 7.98 10.70 -11.46
CA PRO A 802 9.32 10.49 -10.89
C PRO A 802 9.32 10.23 -9.38
N VAL A 803 8.24 10.61 -8.67
CA VAL A 803 8.01 10.33 -7.25
C VAL A 803 7.78 8.83 -6.99
N ILE A 804 7.10 8.12 -7.90
CA ILE A 804 6.78 6.69 -7.76
C ILE A 804 8.00 5.83 -8.12
N GLU A 805 8.77 6.22 -9.15
CA GLU A 805 9.98 5.49 -9.58
C GLU A 805 11.15 5.57 -8.57
N ARG A 806 11.13 6.57 -7.67
CA ARG A 806 12.21 6.85 -6.71
C ARG A 806 11.81 6.62 -5.25
N HIS A 807 10.62 6.09 -5.01
CA HIS A 807 10.17 5.74 -3.67
C HIS A 807 10.94 4.51 -3.17
N ASP A 808 11.76 4.69 -2.13
CA ASP A 808 12.49 3.60 -1.49
C ASP A 808 11.82 3.27 -0.14
N PRO A 809 11.14 2.11 -0.04
CA PRO A 809 10.40 1.70 1.14
C PRO A 809 11.28 1.37 2.36
N ASN A 810 12.61 1.27 2.19
CA ASN A 810 13.54 1.02 3.29
C ASN A 810 14.02 2.32 3.97
N ARG A 811 13.55 3.48 3.51
CA ARG A 811 13.95 4.77 4.07
C ARG A 811 13.28 5.04 5.43
N PRO A 812 13.92 5.85 6.30
CA PRO A 812 13.32 6.25 7.57
C PRO A 812 11.95 6.93 7.38
N TYR A 813 11.06 6.75 8.34
CA TYR A 813 9.69 7.31 8.38
C TYR A 813 9.58 8.80 8.02
N ALA A 814 10.62 9.59 8.32
CA ALA A 814 10.67 11.02 8.04
C ALA A 814 10.75 11.35 6.53
N GLU A 815 11.19 10.39 5.71
CA GLU A 815 11.47 10.57 4.29
C GLU A 815 10.43 9.91 3.38
N GLN A 816 9.38 9.28 3.94
CA GLN A 816 8.43 8.45 3.19
C GLN A 816 7.60 9.29 2.19
N TYR A 817 7.17 10.48 2.60
CA TYR A 817 6.44 11.42 1.75
C TYR A 817 7.34 12.54 1.27
N ARG A 818 7.48 12.64 -0.06
CA ARG A 818 8.24 13.69 -0.73
C ARG A 818 7.47 14.25 -1.90
N ILE A 819 7.60 15.55 -2.15
CA ILE A 819 6.89 16.22 -3.24
C ILE A 819 7.86 16.71 -4.30
N ASP A 820 7.44 16.64 -5.56
CA ASP A 820 8.17 17.22 -6.68
C ASP A 820 7.93 18.74 -6.82
N SER A 821 8.60 19.35 -7.81
CA SER A 821 8.49 20.79 -8.06
C SER A 821 7.08 21.26 -8.38
N GLN A 822 6.25 20.46 -9.05
CA GLN A 822 4.89 20.87 -9.41
C GLN A 822 3.97 20.81 -8.19
N GLN A 823 4.10 19.75 -7.39
CA GLN A 823 3.36 19.59 -6.14
C GLN A 823 3.75 20.67 -5.14
N PHE A 824 5.04 20.98 -5.02
CA PHE A 824 5.53 22.08 -4.20
C PHE A 824 4.92 23.41 -4.61
N THR A 825 4.89 23.73 -5.92
CA THR A 825 4.28 24.98 -6.40
C THR A 825 2.80 25.08 -6.06
N ASN A 826 2.03 23.98 -6.18
CA ASN A 826 0.62 23.97 -5.80
C ASN A 826 0.42 24.25 -4.31
N LEU A 827 1.21 23.60 -3.43
CA LEU A 827 1.16 23.89 -2.00
C LEU A 827 1.57 25.33 -1.71
N TYR A 828 2.66 25.79 -2.32
CA TYR A 828 3.19 27.13 -2.13
C TYR A 828 2.12 28.19 -2.45
N GLU A 829 1.39 28.05 -3.56
CA GLU A 829 0.29 28.95 -3.92
C GLU A 829 -0.84 28.98 -2.85
N LEU A 830 -1.10 27.85 -2.20
CA LEU A 830 -2.15 27.74 -1.19
C LEU A 830 -1.76 28.32 0.18
N VAL A 831 -0.53 28.03 0.64
CA VAL A 831 -0.13 28.30 2.03
C VAL A 831 0.93 29.38 2.20
N SER A 832 1.61 29.82 1.14
CA SER A 832 2.60 30.90 1.24
C SER A 832 1.93 32.25 1.57
N PRO A 833 2.55 33.08 2.42
CA PRO A 833 2.13 34.46 2.61
C PRO A 833 2.59 35.37 1.45
N TRP A 834 3.56 34.93 0.63
CA TRP A 834 4.15 35.73 -0.45
C TRP A 834 3.48 35.46 -1.81
N THR A 835 2.15 35.55 -1.86
CA THR A 835 1.37 35.37 -3.09
C THR A 835 1.36 36.65 -3.94
N CYS A 836 2.16 36.68 -5.00
CA CYS A 836 2.44 37.84 -5.85
C CYS A 836 1.83 37.70 -7.27
N GLY A 837 0.58 37.22 -7.37
CA GLY A 837 -0.07 36.96 -8.67
C GLY A 837 0.71 35.97 -9.54
N GLU A 838 0.95 36.31 -10.82
CA GLU A 838 1.67 35.44 -11.77
C GLU A 838 3.12 35.15 -11.35
N HIS A 839 3.74 36.00 -10.50
CA HIS A 839 5.12 35.82 -10.03
C HIS A 839 5.24 34.76 -8.92
N THR A 840 4.13 34.32 -8.32
CA THR A 840 4.14 33.27 -7.27
C THR A 840 4.77 31.98 -7.75
N LYS A 841 4.49 31.55 -8.99
CA LYS A 841 5.04 30.32 -9.57
C LYS A 841 6.57 30.37 -9.68
N VAL A 842 7.09 31.52 -10.10
CA VAL A 842 8.53 31.76 -10.20
C VAL A 842 9.19 31.68 -8.83
N LEU A 843 8.59 32.30 -7.81
CA LEU A 843 9.10 32.23 -6.43
C LEU A 843 9.05 30.81 -5.87
N ALA A 844 7.98 30.06 -6.15
CA ALA A 844 7.86 28.67 -5.74
C ALA A 844 8.95 27.79 -6.36
N GLU A 845 9.21 27.89 -7.67
CA GLU A 845 10.27 27.14 -8.36
C GLU A 845 11.69 27.50 -7.86
N ARG A 846 11.92 28.77 -7.52
CA ARG A 846 13.20 29.20 -6.93
C ARG A 846 13.36 28.66 -5.52
N THR A 847 12.28 28.66 -4.74
CA THR A 847 12.27 28.12 -3.38
C THR A 847 12.49 26.62 -3.40
N PHE A 848 11.86 25.91 -4.34
CA PHE A 848 12.09 24.49 -4.55
C PHE A 848 13.58 24.19 -4.79
N ARG A 849 14.21 24.88 -5.74
CA ARG A 849 15.64 24.72 -6.05
C ARG A 849 16.57 25.08 -4.89
N LEU A 850 16.16 26.03 -4.05
CA LEU A 850 16.93 26.40 -2.86
C LEU A 850 16.91 25.29 -1.80
N LEU A 851 15.80 24.57 -1.68
CA LEU A 851 15.60 23.51 -0.70
C LEU A 851 16.10 22.13 -1.18
N ASP A 852 16.16 21.90 -2.48
CA ASP A 852 16.69 20.67 -3.13
C ASP A 852 18.24 20.63 -3.09
N GLU A 853 18.83 20.64 -1.89
CA GLU A 853 20.29 20.69 -1.70
C GLU A 853 21.01 19.44 -2.22
N ASN A 854 20.33 18.29 -2.20
CA ASN A 854 20.87 17.00 -2.68
C ASN A 854 20.61 16.77 -4.19
N MET A 855 19.90 17.68 -4.85
CA MET A 855 19.57 17.65 -6.28
C MET A 855 18.79 16.40 -6.71
N ASP A 856 18.04 15.78 -5.80
CA ASP A 856 17.21 14.60 -6.08
C ASP A 856 15.84 14.95 -6.68
N ARG A 857 15.54 16.26 -6.78
CA ARG A 857 14.28 16.83 -7.28
C ARG A 857 13.07 16.47 -6.43
N LEU A 858 13.26 16.25 -5.14
CA LEU A 858 12.22 15.94 -4.18
C LEU A 858 12.45 16.73 -2.89
N ILE A 859 11.36 17.20 -2.27
CA ILE A 859 11.42 17.90 -0.98
C ILE A 859 10.64 17.12 0.07
N GLU A 860 11.25 17.00 1.25
CA GLU A 860 10.65 16.40 2.45
C GLU A 860 9.81 17.41 3.23
N PHE A 861 8.91 16.90 4.07
CA PHE A 861 8.05 17.75 4.90
C PHE A 861 8.84 18.71 5.79
N LYS A 862 9.98 18.26 6.37
CA LYS A 862 10.85 19.11 7.19
C LYS A 862 11.31 20.35 6.44
N GLY A 863 11.85 20.18 5.23
CA GLY A 863 12.32 21.30 4.40
C GLY A 863 11.19 22.27 4.05
N PHE A 864 10.01 21.73 3.73
CA PHE A 864 8.83 22.54 3.45
C PHE A 864 8.32 23.32 4.67
N ALA A 865 8.25 22.68 5.84
CA ALA A 865 7.79 23.29 7.08
C ALA A 865 8.77 24.37 7.57
N SER A 866 10.08 24.12 7.56
CA SER A 866 11.10 25.11 7.94
C SER A 866 11.08 26.33 7.01
N CYS A 867 10.85 26.11 5.70
CA CYS A 867 10.68 27.19 4.73
C CYS A 867 9.49 28.09 5.07
N LEU A 868 8.33 27.51 5.41
CA LEU A 868 7.15 28.28 5.81
C LEU A 868 7.31 28.95 7.17
N ASP A 869 8.02 28.33 8.11
CA ASP A 869 8.30 28.91 9.41
C ASP A 869 9.06 30.24 9.29
N VAL A 870 10.09 30.29 8.43
CA VAL A 870 10.80 31.55 8.13
C VAL A 870 9.88 32.62 7.56
N MET A 871 8.92 32.24 6.70
CA MET A 871 8.00 33.20 6.08
C MET A 871 6.97 33.77 7.06
N TYR A 872 6.46 32.97 7.99
CA TYR A 872 5.43 33.38 8.96
C TYR A 872 6.03 33.93 10.25
N ASN A 873 6.98 33.21 10.84
CA ASN A 873 7.52 33.44 12.19
C ASN A 873 8.94 34.00 12.21
N GLY A 874 9.66 33.97 11.07
CA GLY A 874 11.04 34.46 11.00
C GLY A 874 11.16 35.96 11.24
N GLU A 875 12.28 36.37 11.81
CA GLU A 875 12.63 37.79 11.96
C GLU A 875 12.87 38.45 10.59
N MET A 876 12.81 39.78 10.49
CA MET A 876 13.07 40.49 9.24
C MET A 876 14.40 40.06 8.59
N ASN A 877 15.45 39.86 9.39
CA ASN A 877 16.77 39.44 8.89
C ASN A 877 16.70 38.08 8.17
N GLU A 878 15.96 37.13 8.71
CA GLU A 878 15.80 35.78 8.16
C GLU A 878 14.94 35.80 6.89
N LYS A 879 13.84 36.57 6.89
CA LYS A 879 12.96 36.78 5.73
C LYS A 879 13.71 37.43 4.56
N ILE A 880 14.49 38.48 4.83
CA ILE A 880 15.31 39.14 3.80
C ILE A 880 16.46 38.24 3.34
N ASN A 881 17.07 37.45 4.23
CA ASN A 881 18.10 36.47 3.85
C ASN A 881 17.53 35.42 2.89
N MET A 882 16.34 34.90 3.19
CA MET A 882 15.64 33.97 2.31
C MET A 882 15.36 34.60 0.94
N LEU A 883 14.77 35.80 0.91
CA LEU A 883 14.52 36.52 -0.34
C LEU A 883 15.81 36.80 -1.11
N TYR A 884 16.90 37.14 -0.42
CA TYR A 884 18.21 37.33 -1.04
C TYR A 884 18.70 36.04 -1.71
N ARG A 885 18.64 34.90 -1.01
CA ARG A 885 19.05 33.58 -1.52
C ARG A 885 18.22 33.12 -2.71
N LEU A 886 16.94 33.46 -2.78
CA LEU A 886 16.08 33.17 -3.95
C LEU A 886 16.50 33.90 -5.23
N HIS A 887 17.29 34.98 -5.12
CA HIS A 887 17.69 35.81 -6.25
C HIS A 887 19.18 35.64 -6.63
N ILE A 888 19.85 34.61 -6.10
CA ILE A 888 21.22 34.23 -6.45
C ILE A 888 21.29 32.72 -6.74
N PRO A 889 22.33 32.22 -7.43
CA PRO A 889 22.53 30.78 -7.62
C PRO A 889 22.69 30.03 -6.27
N PRO A 890 22.18 28.79 -6.13
CA PRO A 890 21.58 27.93 -7.15
C PRO A 890 20.09 28.17 -7.42
N ALA A 891 19.42 28.99 -6.60
CA ALA A 891 17.98 29.23 -6.70
C ALA A 891 17.59 30.00 -7.97
N LEU A 892 18.44 30.87 -8.49
CA LEU A 892 18.27 31.55 -9.78
C LEU A 892 19.04 30.83 -10.89
N THR A 893 18.38 30.48 -12.01
CA THR A 893 19.02 29.77 -13.13
C THR A 893 19.36 30.67 -14.31
N GLU A 894 20.27 30.17 -15.15
CA GLU A 894 20.78 30.84 -16.33
C GLU A 894 19.71 31.17 -17.41
N ASN A 895 18.61 30.41 -17.47
CA ASN A 895 17.53 30.56 -18.46
C ASN A 895 16.46 31.57 -18.04
N GLU A 896 16.33 31.86 -16.74
CA GLU A 896 15.46 32.94 -16.22
C GLU A 896 16.06 34.33 -16.48
N ARG A 897 17.23 34.40 -17.13
CA ARG A 897 18.05 35.62 -17.25
C ARG A 897 17.45 36.73 -18.12
N ASP A 898 16.45 36.51 -18.97
CA ASP A 898 15.93 37.60 -19.83
C ASP A 898 14.44 37.54 -20.28
N SER A 899 13.58 36.58 -19.88
CA SER A 899 12.26 36.44 -20.57
C SER A 899 11.00 36.01 -19.79
N GLN A 900 11.04 35.73 -18.49
CA GLN A 900 9.87 35.15 -17.78
C GLN A 900 9.29 35.97 -16.62
N SER A 901 9.68 37.24 -16.43
CA SER A 901 8.94 38.11 -15.51
C SER A 901 7.74 38.73 -16.26
N PRO A 902 6.47 38.40 -15.90
CA PRO A 902 5.29 39.02 -16.51
C PRO A 902 5.17 40.52 -16.21
N LEU A 903 6.02 41.03 -15.32
CA LEU A 903 6.08 42.43 -14.94
C LEU A 903 6.72 43.23 -16.06
N LYS A 904 5.90 44.00 -16.80
CA LYS A 904 6.37 45.13 -17.61
C LYS A 904 7.35 45.93 -16.77
N ASN A 905 8.53 46.23 -17.31
CA ASN A 905 9.48 47.13 -16.66
C ASN A 905 8.70 48.33 -16.12
N PRO A 906 8.64 48.55 -14.80
CA PRO A 906 8.26 49.86 -14.32
C PRO A 906 9.35 50.73 -14.94
N LEU A 907 8.95 51.53 -15.93
CA LEU A 907 9.82 52.50 -16.53
C LEU A 907 10.47 53.21 -15.34
N LEU A 908 11.79 53.03 -15.19
CA LEU A 908 12.68 54.02 -14.62
C LEU A 908 12.51 55.27 -15.50
N SER A 909 11.36 55.93 -15.42
CA SER A 909 11.16 57.28 -15.86
C SER A 909 11.79 58.15 -14.77
N THR A 910 13.12 58.07 -14.71
CA THR A 910 13.96 59.14 -14.20
C THR A 910 13.86 60.31 -15.19
N SER A 911 12.67 60.90 -15.29
CA SER A 911 12.42 62.12 -16.04
C SER A 911 11.55 63.09 -15.24
N ARG A 912 11.56 62.98 -13.92
CA ARG A 912 11.26 64.09 -13.02
C ARG A 912 12.36 64.18 -11.96
N PRO A 913 13.08 65.31 -11.86
CA PRO A 913 13.92 65.57 -10.71
C PRO A 913 12.99 65.76 -9.51
N LEU A 914 13.02 64.83 -8.55
CA LEU A 914 12.45 65.07 -7.24
C LEU A 914 13.31 66.14 -6.57
N VAL A 915 12.90 67.39 -6.71
CA VAL A 915 13.40 68.49 -5.89
C VAL A 915 12.97 68.19 -4.46
N LEU A 916 13.93 67.78 -3.64
CA LEU A 916 13.77 67.70 -2.19
C LEU A 916 13.71 69.14 -1.66
N GLU A 917 12.51 69.72 -1.57
CA GLU A 917 12.33 70.99 -0.86
C GLU A 917 12.67 70.77 0.61
N LYS A 918 13.80 71.36 1.04
CA LYS A 918 14.15 71.49 2.44
C LYS A 918 13.15 72.42 3.13
N ALA A 919 12.36 71.86 4.03
CA ALA A 919 11.73 72.62 5.11
C ALA A 919 12.14 71.99 6.45
N ASN A 920 13.03 72.70 7.14
CA ASN A 920 13.33 72.68 8.58
C ASN A 920 13.42 71.34 9.33
N GLY A 921 14.64 71.07 9.84
CA GLY A 921 14.88 70.39 11.12
C GLY A 921 15.07 68.87 11.02
N ASP A 922 16.29 68.42 11.31
CA ASP A 922 16.74 67.02 11.42
C ASP A 922 16.84 66.21 10.11
N THR A 923 17.84 66.55 9.30
CA THR A 923 18.40 65.60 8.33
C THR A 923 19.08 64.46 9.09
N VAL A 924 18.35 63.36 9.31
CA VAL A 924 18.95 62.08 9.67
C VAL A 924 19.97 61.74 8.58
N ASP A 925 21.25 61.68 8.95
CA ASP A 925 22.36 61.43 8.03
C ASP A 925 22.38 59.93 7.71
N TYR A 926 21.50 59.50 6.78
CA TYR A 926 21.30 58.09 6.40
C TYR A 926 22.62 57.37 6.07
N GLN A 927 23.60 58.07 5.50
CA GLN A 927 24.93 57.51 5.23
C GLN A 927 25.74 57.23 6.50
N LYS A 928 25.60 58.03 7.57
CA LYS A 928 26.23 57.74 8.87
C LYS A 928 25.53 56.61 9.60
N GLN A 929 24.20 56.57 9.56
CA GLN A 929 23.41 55.51 10.16
C GLN A 929 23.73 54.16 9.50
N LEU A 930 23.79 54.11 8.16
CA LEU A 930 24.18 52.92 7.40
C LEU A 930 25.61 52.45 7.73
N LYS A 931 26.58 53.38 7.81
CA LYS A 931 27.97 53.05 8.18
C LYS A 931 28.09 52.49 9.60
N GLN A 932 27.27 52.98 10.53
CA GLN A 932 27.23 52.47 11.90
C GLN A 932 26.61 51.06 11.95
N MET A 933 25.50 50.83 11.26
CA MET A 933 24.84 49.52 11.19
C MET A 933 25.70 48.46 10.50
N LEU A 934 26.40 48.81 9.40
CA LEU A 934 27.36 47.91 8.76
C LEU A 934 28.52 47.53 9.69
N LYS A 935 28.93 48.44 10.58
CA LYS A 935 29.97 48.19 11.58
C LYS A 935 29.47 47.31 12.72
N ASP A 936 28.20 47.42 13.08
CA ASP A 936 27.58 46.60 14.13
C ASP A 936 27.27 45.18 13.62
N LEU A 937 26.81 45.03 12.37
CA LEU A 937 26.66 43.74 11.68
C LEU A 937 28.00 43.03 11.48
N ALA A 938 29.08 43.78 11.20
CA ALA A 938 30.43 43.20 11.07
C ALA A 938 30.96 42.63 12.40
N LYS A 939 30.56 43.19 13.56
CA LYS A 939 30.92 42.65 14.89
C LYS A 939 30.14 41.39 15.24
N GLU A 940 28.91 41.27 14.76
CA GLU A 940 28.06 40.09 14.97
C GLU A 940 28.58 38.87 14.19
N LYS A 941 29.22 39.13 13.04
CA LYS A 941 29.82 38.13 12.15
C LYS A 941 31.03 37.40 12.74
N ASP A 942 31.75 38.01 13.67
CA ASP A 942 32.88 37.38 14.37
C ASP A 942 32.43 36.33 15.41
N ALA A 943 31.11 36.24 15.71
CA ALA A 943 30.54 35.30 16.68
C ALA A 943 29.90 34.04 16.05
N LYS A 944 29.58 34.04 14.75
CA LYS A 944 29.01 32.89 14.02
C LYS A 944 29.85 32.60 12.77
N THR A 945 30.50 31.44 12.73
CA THR A 945 31.38 31.01 11.63
C THR A 945 30.57 30.61 10.38
N GLU A 946 29.90 31.56 9.73
CA GLU A 946 29.16 31.33 8.47
C GLU A 946 30.02 31.62 7.23
N LYS A 947 29.89 30.75 6.23
CA LYS A 947 30.54 30.83 4.90
C LYS A 947 30.09 32.14 4.22
N ALA A 948 31.02 32.93 3.68
CA ALA A 948 30.68 34.21 3.04
C ALA A 948 29.68 34.02 1.88
N MET A 949 28.50 34.63 1.99
CA MET A 949 27.44 34.53 0.98
C MET A 949 27.87 35.15 -0.35
N PRO A 950 27.45 34.58 -1.50
CA PRO A 950 27.67 35.17 -2.81
C PRO A 950 27.05 36.57 -2.87
N LYS A 951 27.75 37.50 -3.53
CA LYS A 951 27.28 38.87 -3.70
C LYS A 951 26.36 38.97 -4.93
N MET A 952 25.39 39.87 -4.86
CA MET A 952 24.35 40.05 -5.88
C MET A 952 24.79 41.06 -6.95
N SER A 953 24.66 40.69 -8.22
CA SER A 953 24.86 41.57 -9.38
C SER A 953 23.72 42.56 -9.56
N GLN A 954 23.92 43.59 -10.40
CA GLN A 954 22.88 44.60 -10.65
C GLN A 954 21.59 44.00 -11.20
N ARG A 955 21.70 42.97 -12.03
CA ARG A 955 20.56 42.30 -12.66
C ARG A 955 19.76 41.49 -11.63
N GLU A 956 20.46 40.74 -10.78
CA GLU A 956 19.85 39.98 -9.68
C GLU A 956 19.16 40.92 -8.69
N PHE A 957 19.77 42.07 -8.39
CA PHE A 957 19.20 43.11 -7.54
C PHE A 957 17.91 43.71 -8.12
N ILE A 958 17.87 43.96 -9.43
CA ILE A 958 16.64 44.42 -10.10
C ILE A 958 15.51 43.39 -9.94
N GLN A 959 15.81 42.09 -10.07
CA GLN A 959 14.81 41.04 -9.86
C GLN A 959 14.34 40.96 -8.41
N PHE A 960 15.27 41.10 -7.45
CA PHE A 960 14.94 41.20 -6.03
C PHE A 960 13.97 42.36 -5.75
N CYS A 961 14.25 43.55 -6.29
CA CYS A 961 13.35 44.70 -6.17
C CYS A 961 11.98 44.42 -6.82
N LYS A 962 11.92 43.82 -8.02
CA LYS A 962 10.66 43.46 -8.68
C LYS A 962 9.79 42.52 -7.83
N THR A 963 10.42 41.55 -7.17
CA THR A 963 9.74 40.66 -6.22
C THR A 963 9.15 41.46 -5.06
N LEU A 964 9.93 42.36 -4.42
CA LEU A 964 9.43 43.22 -3.34
C LEU A 964 8.25 44.09 -3.79
N TYR A 965 8.35 44.72 -4.96
CA TYR A 965 7.24 45.50 -5.53
C TYR A 965 5.96 44.67 -5.70
N SER A 966 6.10 43.41 -6.10
CA SER A 966 4.94 42.51 -6.29
C SER A 966 4.37 42.03 -4.96
N MET A 967 5.21 41.85 -3.94
CA MET A 967 4.77 41.46 -2.59
C MET A 967 3.96 42.55 -1.88
N PHE A 968 4.20 43.83 -2.20
CA PHE A 968 3.45 44.94 -1.60
C PHE A 968 2.12 45.22 -2.31
N HIS A 969 1.87 44.56 -3.44
CA HIS A 969 0.64 44.76 -4.18
C HIS A 969 -0.56 44.30 -3.36
N GLU A 970 -1.63 45.10 -3.34
CA GLU A 970 -2.84 44.89 -2.51
C GLU A 970 -2.64 45.07 -0.99
N ASP A 971 -1.47 45.51 -0.51
CA ASP A 971 -1.28 45.89 0.90
C ASP A 971 -1.95 47.26 1.18
N PRO A 972 -2.61 47.46 2.34
CA PRO A 972 -3.20 48.76 2.68
C PRO A 972 -2.22 49.94 2.66
N GLU A 973 -0.94 49.69 2.94
CA GLU A 973 0.14 50.68 2.97
C GLU A 973 1.00 50.66 1.69
N GLU A 974 0.52 50.05 0.59
CA GLU A 974 1.21 49.86 -0.69
C GLU A 974 1.95 51.13 -1.18
N ASN A 975 1.32 52.30 -1.10
CA ASN A 975 1.94 53.58 -1.52
C ASN A 975 3.17 53.95 -0.68
N TYR A 976 3.12 53.75 0.63
CA TYR A 976 4.25 54.04 1.53
C TYR A 976 5.37 53.02 1.36
N LEU A 977 5.04 51.75 1.11
CA LEU A 977 6.01 50.69 0.82
C LEU A 977 6.73 50.93 -0.51
N TYR A 978 6.01 51.37 -1.55
CA TYR A 978 6.59 51.76 -2.84
C TYR A 978 7.53 52.97 -2.73
N GLN A 979 7.17 53.95 -1.91
CA GLN A 979 8.07 55.08 -1.67
C GLN A 979 9.32 54.65 -0.89
N ALA A 980 9.17 53.84 0.16
CA ALA A 980 10.28 53.33 0.96
C ALA A 980 11.26 52.49 0.12
N ILE A 981 10.75 51.54 -0.68
CA ILE A 981 11.62 50.71 -1.52
C ILE A 981 12.30 51.52 -2.63
N ALA A 982 11.68 52.58 -3.15
CA ALA A 982 12.32 53.48 -4.12
C ALA A 982 13.49 54.26 -3.49
N THR A 983 13.34 54.73 -2.25
CA THR A 983 14.43 55.36 -1.48
C THR A 983 15.59 54.40 -1.25
N VAL A 984 15.30 53.18 -0.78
CA VAL A 984 16.32 52.14 -0.54
C VAL A 984 17.02 51.72 -1.83
N THR A 985 16.26 51.53 -2.92
CA THR A 985 16.82 51.16 -4.23
C THR A 985 17.77 52.24 -4.75
N THR A 986 17.40 53.52 -4.61
CA THR A 986 18.26 54.65 -5.02
C THR A 986 19.54 54.70 -4.20
N LEU A 987 19.46 54.50 -2.88
CA LEU A 987 20.61 54.46 -1.98
C LEU A 987 21.56 53.30 -2.33
N LEU A 988 21.02 52.11 -2.56
CA LEU A 988 21.79 50.91 -2.90
C LEU A 988 22.48 51.01 -4.27
N LEU A 989 21.81 51.60 -5.28
CA LEU A 989 22.43 51.89 -6.58
C LEU A 989 23.62 52.84 -6.44
N GLN A 990 23.48 53.92 -5.67
CA GLN A 990 24.58 54.85 -5.38
C GLN A 990 25.74 54.17 -4.65
N ILE A 991 25.46 53.28 -3.69
CA ILE A 991 26.49 52.53 -2.95
C ILE A 991 27.25 51.57 -3.88
N GLY A 992 26.55 50.83 -4.74
CA GLY A 992 27.20 49.92 -5.69
C GLY A 992 27.98 50.64 -6.79
N GLU A 993 27.54 51.83 -7.24
CA GLU A 993 28.31 52.70 -8.15
C GLU A 993 29.60 53.25 -7.50
N VAL A 994 29.56 53.55 -6.19
CA VAL A 994 30.75 53.95 -5.43
C VAL A 994 31.73 52.77 -5.26
N GLY A 995 31.23 51.54 -5.11
CA GLY A 995 32.03 50.32 -5.11
C GLY A 995 32.74 50.04 -6.45
N GLN A 996 32.09 50.36 -7.57
CA GLN A 996 32.74 50.33 -8.88
C GLN A 996 33.91 51.34 -8.95
N ARG A 997 33.70 52.57 -8.45
CA ARG A 997 34.74 53.62 -8.48
C ARG A 997 35.96 53.25 -7.62
N SER A 998 35.79 52.63 -6.46
CA SER A 998 36.91 52.19 -5.62
C SER A 998 37.69 51.01 -6.21
N SER A 999 37.03 50.09 -6.93
CA SER A 999 37.72 49.02 -7.68
C SER A 999 38.46 49.53 -8.93
N SER A 1000 37.99 50.63 -9.53
CA SER A 1000 38.64 51.27 -10.70
C SER A 1000 39.80 52.22 -10.35
N LEU A 1001 39.96 52.62 -9.09
CA LEU A 1001 41.05 53.51 -8.61
C LEU A 1001 42.17 52.78 -7.85
N GLY A 1002 42.08 51.45 -7.65
CA GLY A 1002 43.11 50.63 -7.01
C GLY A 1002 44.23 50.16 -7.95
N SER A 1003 44.87 51.08 -8.67
CA SER A 1003 46.10 50.81 -9.43
C SER A 1003 46.97 52.07 -9.45
N GLY A 1004 47.71 52.27 -8.36
CA GLY A 1004 48.64 53.39 -8.22
C GLY A 1004 49.36 53.29 -6.88
N SER A 1005 50.65 53.01 -6.95
CA SER A 1005 51.65 52.89 -5.88
C SER A 1005 51.67 54.03 -4.87
N ASP A 1006 51.91 53.71 -3.60
CA ASP A 1006 53.13 54.19 -2.89
C ASP A 1006 53.39 53.38 -1.61
N GLU A 1007 54.67 53.08 -1.41
CA GLU A 1007 55.30 52.23 -0.39
C GLU A 1007 55.29 52.87 1.02
N PHE A 1008 55.30 52.05 2.08
CA PHE A 1008 56.40 52.02 3.06
C PHE A 1008 56.24 50.83 4.03
N THR A 1009 57.30 50.04 4.08
CA THR A 1009 57.59 48.83 4.86
C THR A 1009 57.86 49.08 6.34
N GLU A 1010 57.57 48.07 7.19
CA GLU A 1010 58.48 47.66 8.28
C GLU A 1010 58.33 46.15 8.61
N ASP A 1011 59.45 45.43 8.42
CA ASP A 1011 59.98 44.30 9.21
C ASP A 1011 59.32 42.90 9.27
N LEU A 1012 59.92 41.95 8.53
CA LEU A 1012 60.90 40.91 9.01
C LEU A 1012 60.72 39.52 8.34
N GLN A 1013 61.72 39.19 7.50
CA GLN A 1013 62.24 37.88 7.02
C GLN A 1013 61.30 36.72 6.62
N PRO A 1014 61.64 36.03 5.51
CA PRO A 1014 62.22 34.69 5.70
C PRO A 1014 63.40 34.36 4.77
N GLU A 1015 64.17 33.36 5.19
CA GLU A 1015 65.34 32.80 4.51
C GLU A 1015 65.04 32.15 3.16
N ALA A 1016 66.08 32.17 2.32
CA ALA A 1016 66.20 31.58 0.99
C ALA A 1016 65.97 30.05 0.98
N SER A 1017 65.51 29.45 -0.12
CA SER A 1017 66.32 29.06 -1.28
C SER A 1017 65.50 27.96 -2.01
N ALA A 1018 65.61 27.63 -3.30
CA ALA A 1018 66.35 28.13 -4.44
C ALA A 1018 65.80 27.40 -5.70
N GLN A 1019 65.85 28.13 -6.82
CA GLN A 1019 66.17 27.70 -8.19
C GLN A 1019 65.20 26.80 -9.00
N ASP A 1020 64.40 27.41 -9.89
CA ASP A 1020 64.64 27.60 -11.36
C ASP A 1020 65.22 26.44 -12.22
N PRO A 1021 65.05 26.46 -13.57
CA PRO A 1021 63.86 26.49 -14.44
C PRO A 1021 63.98 25.36 -15.53
N VAL A 1022 63.24 25.27 -16.65
CA VAL A 1022 63.63 25.86 -17.97
C VAL A 1022 62.94 25.16 -19.19
N PHE A 1023 62.60 25.98 -20.20
CA PHE A 1023 62.41 25.78 -21.68
C PHE A 1023 61.23 24.93 -22.21
N THR A 1024 60.53 25.24 -23.32
CA THR A 1024 60.71 26.18 -24.46
C THR A 1024 59.39 26.35 -25.24
N ASP A 1025 59.15 27.54 -25.83
CA ASP A 1025 58.84 27.84 -27.26
C ASP A 1025 58.29 26.70 -28.17
N THR A 1026 57.41 26.84 -29.18
CA THR A 1026 56.97 27.98 -30.03
C THR A 1026 55.85 27.57 -31.03
N VAL A 1027 55.13 28.59 -31.56
CA VAL A 1027 54.68 28.79 -32.99
C VAL A 1027 53.31 28.24 -33.48
N LYS A 1028 52.29 29.13 -33.60
CA LYS A 1028 51.66 29.76 -34.82
C LYS A 1028 50.76 28.79 -35.66
N THR A 1029 49.60 29.15 -36.26
CA THR A 1029 49.18 30.40 -36.93
C THR A 1029 47.70 30.34 -37.39
N THR A 1030 46.97 31.48 -37.28
CA THR A 1030 45.94 32.09 -38.22
C THR A 1030 44.61 31.37 -38.58
N HIS A 1031 43.43 32.00 -38.80
CA HIS A 1031 43.02 33.37 -39.19
C HIS A 1031 41.54 33.70 -38.81
N LYS A 1032 41.33 34.92 -38.28
CA LYS A 1032 40.30 35.97 -38.55
C LYS A 1032 38.81 35.63 -38.82
N GLU A 1033 37.90 36.24 -38.03
CA GLU A 1033 36.97 37.27 -38.56
C GLU A 1033 36.37 38.21 -37.47
N THR A 1034 36.49 39.50 -37.79
CA THR A 1034 35.82 40.76 -37.39
C THR A 1034 35.04 40.89 -36.07
N GLN A 1035 35.55 41.81 -35.25
CA GLN A 1035 34.98 42.39 -34.03
C GLN A 1035 33.69 43.20 -34.28
N ALA A 1036 32.66 42.90 -33.49
CA ALA A 1036 31.76 43.89 -32.90
C ALA A 1036 31.90 43.74 -31.38
N LEU A 1037 32.41 44.77 -30.71
CA LEU A 1037 32.57 44.80 -29.25
C LEU A 1037 31.18 44.80 -28.57
N PRO A 1038 30.88 43.90 -27.62
CA PRO A 1038 29.92 44.20 -26.58
C PRO A 1038 30.62 45.03 -25.51
N VAL A 1039 29.99 46.16 -25.17
CA VAL A 1039 30.31 47.00 -24.02
C VAL A 1039 30.44 46.13 -22.77
N THR A 1040 31.60 46.19 -22.11
CA THR A 1040 31.82 45.61 -20.79
C THR A 1040 30.92 46.31 -19.77
N GLU A 1041 29.81 45.68 -19.38
CA GLU A 1041 29.08 46.05 -18.16
C GLU A 1041 30.02 45.83 -16.96
N GLY A 1042 30.43 46.91 -16.31
CA GLY A 1042 31.28 46.87 -15.13
C GLY A 1042 30.61 46.14 -13.97
N ASN A 1043 31.39 45.40 -13.20
CA ASN A 1043 30.98 44.58 -12.05
C ASN A 1043 30.36 45.42 -10.91
N TRP A 1044 29.11 45.86 -11.08
CA TRP A 1044 28.28 46.35 -9.97
C TRP A 1044 27.85 45.13 -9.14
N ILE A 1045 28.22 45.14 -7.86
CA ILE A 1045 27.99 44.02 -6.96
C ILE A 1045 27.62 44.58 -5.57
N ILE A 1046 26.61 43.98 -4.93
CA ILE A 1046 26.12 44.39 -3.61
C ILE A 1046 26.08 43.20 -2.66
N SER A 1047 26.40 43.41 -1.37
CA SER A 1047 26.37 42.35 -0.37
C SER A 1047 25.03 42.30 0.38
N PHE A 1048 24.72 41.14 0.96
CA PHE A 1048 23.55 40.96 1.82
C PHE A 1048 23.49 42.00 2.96
N GLU A 1049 24.61 42.26 3.62
CA GLU A 1049 24.68 43.21 4.73
C GLU A 1049 24.36 44.65 4.28
N GLN A 1050 24.73 45.01 3.05
CA GLN A 1050 24.40 46.33 2.48
C GLN A 1050 22.89 46.45 2.18
N ILE A 1051 22.29 45.41 1.62
CA ILE A 1051 20.84 45.36 1.36
C ILE A 1051 20.07 45.41 2.69
N LEU A 1052 20.43 44.55 3.65
CA LEU A 1052 19.77 44.47 4.93
C LEU A 1052 19.85 45.80 5.70
N ALA A 1053 21.05 46.37 5.82
CA ALA A 1053 21.24 47.64 6.52
C ALA A 1053 20.49 48.80 5.85
N SER A 1054 20.30 48.77 4.53
CA SER A 1054 19.53 49.80 3.82
C SER A 1054 18.02 49.58 3.93
N LEU A 1055 17.54 48.34 3.98
CA LEU A 1055 16.12 48.08 4.23
C LEU A 1055 15.71 48.49 5.66
N LEU A 1056 16.60 48.27 6.64
CA LEU A 1056 16.38 48.65 8.04
C LEU A 1056 16.34 50.17 8.27
N THR A 1057 16.77 51.02 7.32
CA THR A 1057 16.64 52.47 7.47
C THR A 1057 15.21 52.98 7.27
N GLU A 1058 14.34 52.19 6.63
CA GLU A 1058 12.96 52.58 6.33
C GLU A 1058 11.96 51.82 7.22
N GLN A 1059 11.35 52.54 8.16
CA GLN A 1059 10.43 51.94 9.15
C GLN A 1059 9.22 51.26 8.51
N SER A 1060 8.73 51.74 7.36
CA SER A 1060 7.60 51.10 6.65
C SER A 1060 7.93 49.68 6.18
N LEU A 1061 9.17 49.43 5.74
CA LEU A 1061 9.62 48.10 5.32
C LEU A 1061 9.83 47.19 6.53
N VAL A 1062 10.40 47.73 7.62
CA VAL A 1062 10.53 47.00 8.89
C VAL A 1062 9.17 46.55 9.39
N ASN A 1063 8.19 47.47 9.45
CA ASN A 1063 6.83 47.17 9.89
C ASN A 1063 6.14 46.12 9.00
N PHE A 1064 6.42 46.09 7.70
CA PHE A 1064 5.86 45.09 6.79
C PHE A 1064 6.42 43.68 7.08
N PHE A 1065 7.74 43.53 7.21
CA PHE A 1065 8.37 42.22 7.43
C PHE A 1065 8.21 41.68 8.86
N GLU A 1066 8.08 42.57 9.85
CA GLU A 1066 7.82 42.22 11.26
C GLU A 1066 6.32 42.07 11.59
N LYS A 1067 5.44 42.31 10.62
CA LYS A 1067 3.99 42.14 10.81
C LYS A 1067 3.68 40.67 11.14
N PRO A 1068 2.94 40.37 12.21
CA PRO A 1068 2.54 39.01 12.53
C PRO A 1068 1.58 38.48 11.46
N LEU A 1069 1.84 37.26 11.00
CA LEU A 1069 1.04 36.56 9.99
C LEU A 1069 0.41 35.32 10.63
N GLU A 1070 -0.85 35.05 10.30
CA GLU A 1070 -1.57 33.86 10.79
C GLU A 1070 -1.65 32.78 9.68
N LEU A 1071 -1.14 31.59 9.97
CA LEU A 1071 -1.15 30.45 9.04
C LEU A 1071 -2.52 29.76 8.96
N LYS A 1072 -3.24 29.69 10.09
CA LYS A 1072 -4.54 29.00 10.22
C LYS A 1072 -5.58 29.34 9.13
N PRO A 1073 -5.88 30.61 8.79
CA PRO A 1073 -6.85 30.92 7.74
C PRO A 1073 -6.42 30.41 6.35
N LYS A 1074 -5.11 30.37 6.07
CA LYS A 1074 -4.57 29.81 4.82
C LYS A 1074 -4.73 28.29 4.78
N LEU A 1075 -4.52 27.60 5.90
CA LEU A 1075 -4.77 26.15 6.02
C LEU A 1075 -6.25 25.80 5.82
N GLU A 1076 -7.17 26.54 6.43
CA GLU A 1076 -8.61 26.34 6.24
C GLU A 1076 -9.04 26.54 4.78
N ASN A 1077 -8.52 27.57 4.12
CA ASN A 1077 -8.76 27.82 2.70
C ASN A 1077 -8.15 26.74 1.80
N ALA A 1078 -6.94 26.28 2.11
CA ALA A 1078 -6.25 25.22 1.38
C ALA A 1078 -7.05 23.92 1.40
N LYS A 1079 -7.58 23.52 2.56
CA LYS A 1079 -8.44 22.32 2.69
C LYS A 1079 -9.67 22.35 1.78
N LEU A 1080 -10.20 23.53 1.46
CA LEU A 1080 -11.38 23.67 0.59
C LEU A 1080 -11.02 23.65 -0.91
N ASN A 1081 -9.88 24.22 -1.28
CA ASN A 1081 -9.53 24.54 -2.67
C ASN A 1081 -8.46 23.64 -3.29
N GLN A 1082 -7.91 22.68 -2.53
CA GLN A 1082 -6.81 21.82 -2.97
C GLN A 1082 -7.09 21.11 -4.31
N TYR A 1083 -8.32 20.64 -4.54
CA TYR A 1083 -8.70 19.96 -5.78
C TYR A 1083 -8.93 20.91 -6.98
N THR A 1084 -9.15 22.20 -6.73
CA THR A 1084 -9.55 23.18 -7.77
C THR A 1084 -8.37 23.72 -8.57
N LEU A 1085 -7.14 23.70 -8.02
CA LEU A 1085 -5.96 24.26 -8.70
C LEU A 1085 -5.46 23.40 -9.87
N LYS A 1086 -5.61 22.07 -9.83
CA LYS A 1086 -5.18 21.17 -10.91
C LYS A 1086 -6.05 21.26 -12.18
N THR A 1087 -7.31 21.70 -12.08
CA THR A 1087 -8.20 21.78 -13.26
C THR A 1087 -7.85 22.93 -14.19
N ASN A 1088 -7.19 23.98 -13.70
CA ASN A 1088 -6.80 25.14 -14.51
C ASN A 1088 -5.44 24.97 -15.20
N GLY A 1089 -4.63 23.97 -14.84
CA GLY A 1089 -3.28 23.77 -15.37
C GLY A 1089 -3.20 22.98 -16.68
N LYS A 1090 -4.24 22.23 -17.06
CA LYS A 1090 -4.22 21.39 -18.27
C LYS A 1090 -4.68 22.09 -19.56
N SER A 1091 -5.36 23.23 -19.47
CA SER A 1091 -5.78 23.99 -20.66
C SER A 1091 -4.64 24.72 -21.38
N SER A 1092 -3.43 24.76 -20.80
CA SER A 1092 -2.27 25.46 -21.36
C SER A 1092 -1.17 24.55 -21.94
N GLN A 1093 -1.33 23.22 -21.92
CA GLN A 1093 -0.34 22.28 -22.46
C GLN A 1093 -0.77 21.50 -23.73
N SER A 1094 -2.01 21.66 -24.20
CA SER A 1094 -2.45 21.05 -25.47
C SER A 1094 -2.54 22.08 -26.59
N LEU A 1095 -1.40 22.43 -27.21
CA LEU A 1095 -1.30 22.97 -28.58
C LEU A 1095 0.19 23.23 -28.89
N ALA A 1096 0.97 22.15 -29.04
CA ALA A 1096 2.23 22.20 -29.77
C ALA A 1096 2.12 21.20 -30.92
N GLU A 1097 1.62 21.67 -32.07
CA GLU A 1097 1.70 20.94 -33.33
C GLU A 1097 3.18 20.75 -33.70
N PRO A 1098 3.61 19.55 -34.13
CA PRO A 1098 4.95 19.38 -34.66
C PRO A 1098 5.04 20.02 -36.04
N VAL A 1099 5.80 21.11 -36.14
CA VAL A 1099 6.23 21.69 -37.42
C VAL A 1099 7.15 20.68 -38.11
N ILE A 1100 6.62 20.01 -39.13
CA ILE A 1100 7.38 19.19 -40.06
C ILE A 1100 8.20 20.14 -40.94
N ASN A 1101 9.50 20.28 -40.64
CA ASN A 1101 10.45 20.89 -41.58
C ASN A 1101 10.83 19.85 -42.64
N THR A 1102 10.35 20.06 -43.86
CA THR A 1102 10.88 19.44 -45.07
C THR A 1102 12.26 20.03 -45.40
N GLN A 1103 13.28 19.17 -45.41
CA GLN A 1103 14.31 19.17 -46.44
C GLN A 1103 14.30 17.82 -47.15
#